data_AF-A0A7V9RRW3-F1
#
_entry.id   AF-A0A7V9RRW3-F1
#
_cell.length_a   1.000
_cell.length_b   1.000
_cell.length_c   1.000
_cell.angle_alpha   90.00
_cell.angle_beta   90.00
_cell.angle_gamma   90.00
#
_symmetry.space_group_name_H-M   'P 1'
#
loop_
_entity.id
_entity.type
_entity.pdbx_description
1 polymer ?
#
loop_
_entity_poly.entity_id
_entity_poly.type
_entity_poly.pdbx_seq_one_letter_code
_entity_poly.pdbx_strand_id
1 'polypeptide(L)'
;RSDGQPRTCDFGDNPLTPETDVFECNDKLISGEPFLETYLSIYPDSEVYETARDSNGHGTHTSTTSAGATVENAIVLGVDRGQINGIAPGAHVAVYKVCGLNGCVQTDSVAAVGRSIEDGVDVINFSISGGADPYTDPVELAFLDAYTAGVLVSASAGNDGPGPGTVNHVGPWLISVAASTQERAFESTLTVTGGSDTFTDVGASITDGVETPTPVVLARDVPGYDALCSEPAPAGTFTGQIVGCERGTIARVEKGYNVLQGGAVGMILYNPTLADIETDNHWLPTVHLPDGTDFVAFMEAHPDATATFTAGQKADGQGDVVAAFSSRGPGGDFLKPDVTAPGVQILAGHTPTPESIVEGPPGQYFQAIAGTSMSSPHVAGSAALLKALHPDWTPGQIKSALMTTATTSVVKEDTVTPADPFDFGAGRIDLNFAGDPGLTFDQGARDFYRSASFPSRRIDLNIPSINAPAMPGIVQTFRTAKNASDETLTYTVSTTTNAFGAAITVSPSQFTLAPGESATLRIRIKGVNLAPGQYFGQIMLDDVNGDRDLHMPVAFNRMQGAAAVTTECSATSATVGGDEVACTATATNTGFSDFGANMNSSVSPELRITSVDGANQTNSRTVRLANQELAGAQPGIPSIDPGALFGYLALADFGVTPTAIGDEEAINYSVSPFVYAGDTYETLGVTSNGYAVVGGVEDSADITFVPQELPDPTVPNNVLAPFWTDLDGTDAPGIYAAIIADSVTGEQWFVVESQLNVFGTSDLEIFQTWIGLNGTEDITYAYDPANLPIAPPDEYGLTVGAENINGSGGEDTDALPTEDLRVTSTSGAPGGTLSYSFTVQGVSPGVAQVVTGLQSLAIPGLTTDTAVIQVTSD
;
A
#
# COMPACT_ATOMS: atom_id res chain seq x y z
N ARG A 1 -22.86 -20.53 -20.74
CA ARG A 1 -23.07 -19.34 -19.89
C ARG A 1 -24.43 -19.43 -19.19
N SER A 2 -24.68 -18.60 -18.18
CA SER A 2 -25.95 -18.55 -17.43
C SER A 2 -27.15 -18.20 -18.33
N ASP A 3 -26.91 -17.46 -19.40
CA ASP A 3 -27.85 -17.07 -20.46
C ASP A 3 -28.04 -18.11 -21.59
N GLY A 4 -27.32 -19.24 -21.52
CA GLY A 4 -27.34 -20.30 -22.53
C GLY A 4 -26.44 -20.07 -23.75
N GLN A 5 -25.69 -18.96 -23.84
CA GLN A 5 -24.71 -18.75 -24.91
C GLN A 5 -23.45 -19.61 -24.70
N PRO A 6 -22.77 -20.02 -25.79
CA PRO A 6 -21.47 -20.69 -25.68
C PRO A 6 -20.44 -19.75 -25.07
N ARG A 7 -19.49 -20.30 -24.30
CA ARG A 7 -18.34 -19.53 -23.83
C ARG A 7 -17.36 -19.33 -24.99
N THR A 8 -16.66 -18.20 -24.99
CA THR A 8 -15.59 -17.91 -25.95
C THR A 8 -14.39 -18.80 -25.67
N CYS A 9 -13.80 -19.35 -26.72
CA CYS A 9 -12.52 -20.03 -26.63
C CYS A 9 -11.60 -19.48 -27.71
N ASP A 10 -10.84 -18.46 -27.34
CA ASP A 10 -9.92 -17.78 -28.23
C ASP A 10 -8.51 -17.77 -27.64
N PHE A 11 -7.80 -18.86 -27.84
CA PHE A 11 -6.37 -18.99 -27.50
C PHE A 11 -5.49 -18.99 -28.76
N GLY A 12 -6.08 -18.77 -29.94
CA GLY A 12 -5.39 -18.88 -31.23
C GLY A 12 -4.70 -20.24 -31.45
N ASP A 13 -3.75 -20.25 -32.39
CA ASP A 13 -2.95 -21.41 -32.76
C ASP A 13 -1.90 -21.76 -31.70
N ASN A 14 -1.59 -23.05 -31.59
CA ASN A 14 -0.51 -23.55 -30.75
C ASN A 14 0.87 -23.22 -31.37
N PRO A 15 1.72 -22.41 -30.70
CA PRO A 15 2.99 -21.94 -31.26
C PRO A 15 4.06 -23.02 -31.36
N LEU A 16 3.86 -24.18 -30.71
CA LEU A 16 4.79 -25.31 -30.74
C LEU A 16 4.50 -26.32 -31.86
N THR A 17 3.46 -26.08 -32.64
CA THR A 17 2.96 -26.97 -33.70
C THR A 17 2.79 -26.19 -35.01
N PRO A 18 2.57 -26.87 -36.16
CA PRO A 18 2.33 -26.18 -37.42
C PRO A 18 1.16 -25.20 -37.34
N GLU A 19 1.28 -24.08 -38.07
CA GLU A 19 0.21 -23.09 -38.30
C GLU A 19 -1.08 -23.84 -38.72
N THR A 20 -2.23 -23.51 -38.09
CA THR A 20 -3.54 -24.21 -38.11
C THR A 20 -3.90 -25.21 -36.98
N ASP A 21 -3.12 -25.29 -35.89
CA ASP A 21 -3.50 -26.05 -34.68
C ASP A 21 -4.19 -25.15 -33.62
N VAL A 22 -5.42 -24.74 -33.90
CA VAL A 22 -6.22 -23.89 -32.99
C VAL A 22 -6.51 -24.64 -31.70
N PHE A 23 -6.23 -24.02 -30.55
CA PHE A 23 -6.53 -24.64 -29.26
C PHE A 23 -8.04 -24.71 -29.00
N GLU A 24 -8.54 -25.91 -28.68
CA GLU A 24 -9.92 -26.14 -28.26
C GLU A 24 -10.02 -26.23 -26.72
N CYS A 25 -10.92 -25.42 -26.16
CA CYS A 25 -11.24 -25.47 -24.73
C CYS A 25 -11.81 -26.84 -24.34
N ASN A 26 -11.62 -27.21 -23.08
CA ASN A 26 -11.94 -28.53 -22.55
C ASN A 26 -12.63 -28.44 -21.19
N ASP A 27 -12.85 -29.59 -20.54
CA ASP A 27 -13.52 -29.65 -19.23
C ASP A 27 -12.74 -28.99 -18.09
N LYS A 28 -11.48 -28.60 -18.30
CA LYS A 28 -10.67 -27.88 -17.32
C LYS A 28 -10.60 -26.39 -17.63
N LEU A 29 -10.08 -26.05 -18.81
CA LEU A 29 -10.00 -24.70 -19.34
C LEU A 29 -11.21 -24.48 -20.24
N ILE A 30 -12.28 -23.94 -19.66
CA ILE A 30 -13.61 -23.92 -20.28
C ILE A 30 -13.85 -22.69 -21.16
N SER A 31 -12.99 -21.67 -21.05
CA SER A 31 -13.02 -20.46 -21.87
C SER A 31 -11.71 -19.68 -21.81
N GLY A 32 -11.50 -18.86 -22.85
CA GLY A 32 -10.43 -17.88 -22.93
C GLY A 32 -10.87 -16.74 -23.84
N GLU A 33 -10.74 -15.50 -23.37
CA GLU A 33 -11.09 -14.31 -24.14
C GLU A 33 -10.07 -13.18 -23.86
N PRO A 34 -9.54 -12.50 -24.89
CA PRO A 34 -8.72 -11.31 -24.72
C PRO A 34 -9.59 -10.08 -24.47
N PHE A 35 -9.12 -9.22 -23.58
CA PHE A 35 -9.61 -7.87 -23.31
C PHE A 35 -8.40 -6.96 -23.44
N LEU A 36 -8.04 -6.63 -24.68
CA LEU A 36 -6.84 -5.85 -25.00
C LEU A 36 -7.19 -4.72 -25.98
N GLU A 37 -8.47 -4.36 -26.12
CA GLU A 37 -8.90 -3.35 -27.09
C GLU A 37 -8.25 -2.00 -26.81
N THR A 38 -8.29 -1.56 -25.54
CA THR A 38 -7.64 -0.30 -25.14
C THR A 38 -6.13 -0.45 -25.16
N TYR A 39 -5.60 -1.56 -24.63
CA TYR A 39 -4.17 -1.85 -24.64
C TYR A 39 -3.57 -1.77 -26.06
N LEU A 40 -4.14 -2.44 -27.05
CA LEU A 40 -3.66 -2.44 -28.44
C LEU A 40 -3.84 -1.09 -29.15
N SER A 41 -4.74 -0.24 -28.64
CA SER A 41 -4.88 1.13 -29.14
C SER A 41 -3.76 2.06 -28.66
N ILE A 42 -3.24 1.83 -27.45
CA ILE A 42 -2.14 2.57 -26.84
C ILE A 42 -0.79 2.01 -27.30
N TYR A 43 -0.67 0.68 -27.33
CA TYR A 43 0.54 -0.05 -27.67
C TYR A 43 0.31 -0.94 -28.91
N PRO A 44 0.28 -0.36 -30.13
CA PRO A 44 0.10 -1.14 -31.35
C PRO A 44 1.30 -2.06 -31.60
N ASP A 45 1.03 -3.27 -32.09
CA ASP A 45 2.03 -4.30 -32.44
C ASP A 45 2.95 -4.75 -31.28
N SER A 46 2.61 -4.44 -30.01
CA SER A 46 3.44 -4.77 -28.84
C SER A 46 3.17 -6.16 -28.25
N GLU A 47 2.06 -6.80 -28.65
CA GLU A 47 1.60 -8.06 -28.07
C GLU A 47 1.72 -9.21 -29.08
N VAL A 48 2.41 -10.27 -28.68
CA VAL A 48 2.64 -11.43 -29.56
C VAL A 48 1.33 -12.18 -29.83
N TYR A 49 0.44 -12.23 -28.84
CA TYR A 49 -0.85 -12.89 -28.97
C TYR A 49 -2.00 -11.95 -28.62
N GLU A 50 -2.70 -11.45 -29.64
CA GLU A 50 -4.00 -10.74 -29.51
C GLU A 50 -5.17 -11.68 -29.13
N THR A 51 -4.86 -12.85 -28.56
CA THR A 51 -5.81 -13.87 -28.08
C THR A 51 -5.60 -14.08 -26.58
N ALA A 52 -6.39 -14.94 -25.92
CA ALA A 52 -6.21 -15.26 -24.50
C ALA A 52 -4.95 -16.09 -24.18
N ARG A 53 -4.09 -16.35 -25.17
CA ARG A 53 -2.83 -17.06 -24.98
C ARG A 53 -1.85 -16.24 -24.16
N ASP A 54 -1.26 -16.92 -23.18
CA ASP A 54 -0.28 -16.35 -22.27
C ASP A 54 1.14 -16.43 -22.87
N SER A 55 1.67 -15.27 -23.21
CA SER A 55 3.03 -15.05 -23.71
C SER A 55 4.03 -14.75 -22.58
N ASN A 56 3.56 -14.34 -21.40
CA ASN A 56 4.38 -13.97 -20.27
C ASN A 56 4.62 -15.16 -19.32
N GLY A 57 3.60 -15.98 -19.10
CA GLY A 57 3.61 -17.11 -18.16
C GLY A 57 3.06 -16.77 -16.78
N HIS A 58 2.91 -15.50 -16.42
CA HIS A 58 2.30 -15.09 -15.14
C HIS A 58 0.84 -15.56 -15.01
N GLY A 59 0.03 -15.40 -16.06
CA GLY A 59 -1.37 -15.87 -16.07
C GLY A 59 -1.49 -17.39 -15.93
N THR A 60 -0.59 -18.13 -16.58
CA THR A 60 -0.49 -19.59 -16.46
C THR A 60 -0.08 -20.00 -15.04
N HIS A 61 0.87 -19.29 -14.45
CA HIS A 61 1.35 -19.57 -13.09
C HIS A 61 0.25 -19.36 -12.04
N THR A 62 -0.43 -18.22 -12.09
CA THR A 62 -1.51 -17.88 -11.15
C THR A 62 -2.72 -18.80 -11.31
N SER A 63 -3.17 -19.06 -12.54
CA SER A 63 -4.30 -19.96 -12.80
C SER A 63 -4.04 -21.40 -12.35
N THR A 64 -2.82 -21.91 -12.56
CA THR A 64 -2.42 -23.25 -12.11
C THR A 64 -2.15 -23.33 -10.61
N THR A 65 -1.81 -22.22 -9.95
CA THR A 65 -1.76 -22.13 -8.48
C THR A 65 -3.16 -22.26 -7.87
N SER A 66 -4.16 -21.55 -8.41
CA SER A 66 -5.55 -21.67 -7.92
C SER A 66 -6.15 -23.03 -8.23
N ALA A 67 -6.02 -23.49 -9.46
CA ALA A 67 -6.80 -24.62 -9.96
C ALA A 67 -6.01 -25.53 -10.90
N GLY A 68 -4.69 -25.65 -10.81
CA GLY A 68 -3.95 -26.65 -11.59
C GLY A 68 -4.42 -28.07 -11.30
N ALA A 69 -4.64 -28.88 -12.34
CA ALA A 69 -4.85 -30.31 -12.15
C ALA A 69 -3.58 -30.97 -11.59
N THR A 70 -3.72 -32.15 -10.97
CA THR A 70 -2.56 -32.87 -10.46
C THR A 70 -1.63 -33.28 -11.60
N VAL A 71 -0.37 -32.89 -11.49
CA VAL A 71 0.72 -33.31 -12.38
C VAL A 71 1.74 -34.07 -11.54
N GLU A 72 2.07 -35.28 -11.96
CA GLU A 72 2.95 -36.19 -11.20
C GLU A 72 4.41 -35.72 -11.14
N ASN A 73 4.90 -35.04 -12.19
CA ASN A 73 6.30 -34.63 -12.31
C ASN A 73 6.37 -33.21 -12.85
N ALA A 74 6.70 -32.24 -11.99
CA ALA A 74 6.99 -30.87 -12.38
C ALA A 74 8.47 -30.73 -12.71
N ILE A 75 8.82 -30.80 -13.99
CA ILE A 75 10.21 -30.71 -14.45
C ILE A 75 10.56 -29.25 -14.72
N VAL A 76 11.53 -28.73 -13.97
CA VAL A 76 12.09 -27.38 -14.13
C VAL A 76 13.58 -27.51 -14.40
N LEU A 77 14.05 -26.94 -15.52
CA LEU A 77 15.45 -26.95 -15.94
C LEU A 77 16.05 -28.38 -15.94
N GLY A 78 15.24 -29.36 -16.35
CA GLY A 78 15.65 -30.78 -16.41
C GLY A 78 15.60 -31.54 -15.09
N VAL A 79 15.24 -30.88 -13.97
CA VAL A 79 15.11 -31.52 -12.66
C VAL A 79 13.63 -31.72 -12.31
N ASP A 80 13.27 -32.95 -11.99
CA ASP A 80 11.94 -33.28 -11.49
C ASP A 80 11.77 -32.83 -10.04
N ARG A 81 10.79 -31.94 -9.81
CA ARG A 81 10.45 -31.38 -8.50
C ARG A 81 9.28 -32.12 -7.84
N GLY A 82 8.79 -33.18 -8.46
CA GLY A 82 7.74 -34.07 -7.96
C GLY A 82 6.34 -33.58 -8.30
N GLN A 83 5.37 -34.16 -7.60
CA GLN A 83 3.96 -33.92 -7.84
C GLN A 83 3.53 -32.53 -7.36
N ILE A 84 2.72 -31.83 -8.16
CA ILE A 84 2.08 -30.57 -7.82
C ILE A 84 0.60 -30.56 -8.23
N ASN A 85 -0.20 -29.73 -7.57
CA ASN A 85 -1.58 -29.41 -7.95
C ASN A 85 -1.92 -28.01 -7.44
N GLY A 86 -2.91 -27.36 -8.07
CA GLY A 86 -3.48 -26.14 -7.52
C GLY A 86 -4.31 -26.41 -6.27
N ILE A 87 -4.73 -25.35 -5.58
CA ILE A 87 -5.52 -25.46 -4.34
C ILE A 87 -6.89 -26.13 -4.61
N ALA A 88 -7.57 -25.77 -5.70
CA ALA A 88 -8.84 -26.33 -6.14
C ALA A 88 -8.69 -27.12 -7.46
N PRO A 89 -8.07 -28.31 -7.48
CA PRO A 89 -7.74 -29.01 -8.71
C PRO A 89 -8.98 -29.46 -9.51
N GLY A 90 -10.13 -29.58 -8.85
CA GLY A 90 -11.43 -29.90 -9.48
C GLY A 90 -12.20 -28.71 -10.05
N ALA A 91 -11.77 -27.46 -9.81
CA ALA A 91 -12.46 -26.28 -10.31
C ALA A 91 -12.25 -26.09 -11.82
N HIS A 92 -13.23 -25.52 -12.53
CA HIS A 92 -13.04 -25.08 -13.92
C HIS A 92 -12.30 -23.74 -13.97
N VAL A 93 -11.60 -23.48 -15.07
CA VAL A 93 -10.84 -22.24 -15.29
C VAL A 93 -11.39 -21.51 -16.51
N ALA A 94 -11.68 -20.22 -16.33
CA ALA A 94 -12.02 -19.27 -17.38
C ALA A 94 -10.96 -18.17 -17.39
N VAL A 95 -10.30 -17.95 -18.53
CA VAL A 95 -9.23 -16.95 -18.66
C VAL A 95 -9.77 -15.68 -19.31
N TYR A 96 -9.43 -14.54 -18.72
CA TYR A 96 -9.69 -13.20 -19.25
C TYR A 96 -8.35 -12.47 -19.29
N LYS A 97 -7.75 -12.35 -20.48
CA LYS A 97 -6.42 -11.72 -20.63
C LYS A 97 -6.60 -10.21 -20.71
N VAL A 98 -6.07 -9.47 -19.74
CA VAL A 98 -6.20 -8.00 -19.63
C VAL A 98 -4.85 -7.26 -19.66
N CYS A 99 -3.76 -8.02 -19.73
CA CYS A 99 -2.40 -7.50 -19.73
C CYS A 99 -1.69 -7.93 -21.01
N GLY A 100 -0.86 -7.03 -21.53
CA GLY A 100 0.19 -7.36 -22.49
C GLY A 100 1.57 -7.03 -21.91
N LEU A 101 2.58 -6.98 -22.78
CA LEU A 101 3.98 -6.74 -22.40
C LEU A 101 4.19 -5.46 -21.56
N ASN A 102 3.42 -4.40 -21.86
CA ASN A 102 3.54 -3.08 -21.21
C ASN A 102 2.57 -2.90 -20.02
N GLY A 103 2.08 -4.01 -19.45
CA GLY A 103 1.16 -3.99 -18.33
C GLY A 103 -0.31 -4.10 -18.74
N CYS A 104 -1.20 -3.64 -17.86
CA CYS A 104 -2.64 -3.88 -17.94
C CYS A 104 -3.41 -2.57 -17.92
N VAL A 105 -4.33 -2.38 -18.87
CA VAL A 105 -5.16 -1.17 -18.91
C VAL A 105 -6.42 -1.36 -18.05
N GLN A 106 -6.78 -0.33 -17.27
CA GLN A 106 -7.91 -0.41 -16.33
C GLN A 106 -9.25 -0.65 -17.02
N THR A 107 -9.53 0.03 -18.15
CA THR A 107 -10.79 -0.12 -18.89
C THR A 107 -11.00 -1.54 -19.40
N ASP A 108 -9.93 -2.17 -19.89
CA ASP A 108 -9.91 -3.57 -20.33
C ASP A 108 -10.16 -4.52 -19.14
N SER A 109 -9.56 -4.21 -17.98
CA SER A 109 -9.78 -4.96 -16.74
C SER A 109 -11.24 -4.87 -16.25
N VAL A 110 -11.85 -3.68 -16.31
CA VAL A 110 -13.28 -3.46 -15.99
C VAL A 110 -14.17 -4.28 -16.92
N ALA A 111 -13.89 -4.28 -18.23
CA ALA A 111 -14.64 -5.05 -19.21
C ALA A 111 -14.54 -6.57 -18.93
N ALA A 112 -13.35 -7.06 -18.59
CA ALA A 112 -13.13 -8.46 -18.22
C ALA A 112 -13.89 -8.86 -16.95
N VAL A 113 -13.86 -8.02 -15.90
CA VAL A 113 -14.62 -8.25 -14.67
C VAL A 113 -16.12 -8.31 -14.98
N GLY A 114 -16.65 -7.34 -15.73
CA GLY A 114 -18.04 -7.32 -16.17
C GLY A 114 -18.43 -8.60 -16.92
N ARG A 115 -17.59 -9.03 -17.87
CA ARG A 115 -17.85 -10.28 -18.60
C ARG A 115 -17.80 -11.49 -17.70
N SER A 116 -16.86 -11.56 -16.75
CA SER A 116 -16.75 -12.70 -15.83
C SER A 116 -18.03 -12.91 -15.01
N ILE A 117 -18.70 -11.82 -14.61
CA ILE A 117 -20.00 -11.84 -13.92
C ILE A 117 -21.08 -12.45 -14.81
N GLU A 118 -21.20 -12.00 -16.07
CA GLU A 118 -22.18 -12.53 -17.02
C GLU A 118 -21.95 -14.03 -17.30
N ASP A 119 -20.67 -14.40 -17.39
CA ASP A 119 -20.20 -15.77 -17.57
C ASP A 119 -20.48 -16.66 -16.34
N GLY A 120 -20.85 -16.07 -15.20
CA GLY A 120 -21.21 -16.75 -13.97
C GLY A 120 -20.03 -17.44 -13.30
N VAL A 121 -18.87 -16.76 -13.23
CA VAL A 121 -17.73 -17.23 -12.43
C VAL A 121 -18.04 -17.14 -10.93
N ASP A 122 -17.49 -18.04 -10.12
CA ASP A 122 -17.71 -18.04 -8.67
C ASP A 122 -16.69 -17.18 -7.92
N VAL A 123 -15.44 -17.18 -8.39
CA VAL A 123 -14.29 -16.50 -7.79
C VAL A 123 -13.40 -15.93 -8.90
N ILE A 124 -12.90 -14.72 -8.68
CA ILE A 124 -11.90 -14.06 -9.53
C ILE A 124 -10.58 -14.01 -8.76
N ASN A 125 -9.50 -14.46 -9.41
CA ASN A 125 -8.14 -14.15 -9.01
C ASN A 125 -7.65 -12.94 -9.82
N PHE A 126 -7.21 -11.88 -9.15
CA PHE A 126 -6.72 -10.65 -9.76
C PHE A 126 -5.32 -10.32 -9.24
N SER A 127 -4.32 -10.86 -9.90
CA SER A 127 -2.91 -10.78 -9.45
C SER A 127 -2.15 -9.64 -10.11
N ILE A 128 -2.78 -8.47 -10.19
CA ILE A 128 -2.30 -7.23 -10.83
C ILE A 128 -2.29 -6.14 -9.75
N SER A 129 -1.44 -5.12 -9.87
CA SER A 129 -1.39 -3.98 -8.92
C SER A 129 -2.50 -2.95 -9.22
N GLY A 130 -2.72 -2.00 -8.30
CA GLY A 130 -3.70 -0.90 -8.46
C GLY A 130 -4.64 -0.75 -7.26
N GLY A 131 -5.81 -0.13 -7.46
CA GLY A 131 -6.86 -0.06 -6.43
C GLY A 131 -6.47 0.73 -5.18
N ALA A 132 -5.83 1.88 -5.36
CA ALA A 132 -5.39 2.76 -4.28
C ALA A 132 -6.57 3.43 -3.55
N ASP A 133 -7.62 3.86 -4.26
CA ASP A 133 -8.88 4.35 -3.69
C ASP A 133 -10.04 3.45 -4.11
N PRO A 134 -10.75 2.82 -3.16
CA PRO A 134 -11.78 1.85 -3.50
C PRO A 134 -13.07 2.48 -4.03
N TYR A 135 -13.29 3.78 -3.87
CA TYR A 135 -14.53 4.44 -4.27
C TYR A 135 -14.40 5.27 -5.55
N THR A 136 -13.19 5.41 -6.10
CA THR A 136 -12.92 6.17 -7.33
C THR A 136 -12.22 5.32 -8.39
N ASP A 137 -11.44 4.30 -8.00
CA ASP A 137 -10.82 3.38 -8.96
C ASP A 137 -11.89 2.55 -9.70
N PRO A 138 -11.90 2.57 -11.05
CA PRO A 138 -12.95 1.91 -11.82
C PRO A 138 -12.89 0.37 -11.73
N VAL A 139 -11.72 -0.22 -11.53
CA VAL A 139 -11.55 -1.67 -11.34
C VAL A 139 -12.07 -2.08 -9.96
N GLU A 140 -11.80 -1.30 -8.91
CA GLU A 140 -12.36 -1.52 -7.57
C GLU A 140 -13.90 -1.45 -7.56
N LEU A 141 -14.46 -0.48 -8.29
CA LEU A 141 -15.92 -0.39 -8.45
C LEU A 141 -16.48 -1.59 -9.24
N ALA A 142 -15.77 -2.09 -10.25
CA ALA A 142 -16.15 -3.33 -10.92
C ALA A 142 -16.08 -4.55 -9.98
N PHE A 143 -15.15 -4.59 -9.03
CA PHE A 143 -15.12 -5.61 -7.98
C PHE A 143 -16.32 -5.50 -7.01
N LEU A 144 -16.83 -4.29 -6.76
CA LEU A 144 -18.07 -4.12 -5.99
C LEU A 144 -19.28 -4.67 -6.76
N ASP A 145 -19.31 -4.54 -8.08
CA ASP A 145 -20.31 -5.19 -8.93
C ASP A 145 -20.18 -6.72 -8.89
N ALA A 146 -18.95 -7.25 -8.95
CA ALA A 146 -18.68 -8.68 -8.78
C ALA A 146 -19.17 -9.20 -7.43
N TYR A 147 -18.85 -8.49 -6.35
CA TYR A 147 -19.33 -8.80 -5.01
C TYR A 147 -20.86 -8.79 -4.93
N THR A 148 -21.52 -7.81 -5.55
CA THR A 148 -22.98 -7.71 -5.65
C THR A 148 -23.59 -8.90 -6.38
N ALA A 149 -22.91 -9.41 -7.41
CA ALA A 149 -23.29 -10.61 -8.14
C ALA A 149 -22.99 -11.93 -7.40
N GLY A 150 -22.37 -11.86 -6.21
CA GLY A 150 -22.00 -13.04 -5.42
C GLY A 150 -20.68 -13.67 -5.83
N VAL A 151 -19.85 -12.95 -6.58
CA VAL A 151 -18.52 -13.36 -7.03
C VAL A 151 -17.48 -12.78 -6.06
N LEU A 152 -16.63 -13.66 -5.50
CA LEU A 152 -15.54 -13.21 -4.63
C LEU A 152 -14.32 -12.81 -5.46
N VAL A 153 -13.72 -11.66 -5.15
CA VAL A 153 -12.44 -11.24 -5.74
C VAL A 153 -11.33 -11.43 -4.71
N SER A 154 -10.29 -12.17 -5.09
CA SER A 154 -9.01 -12.19 -4.39
C SER A 154 -8.00 -11.41 -5.22
N ALA A 155 -7.35 -10.43 -4.59
CA ALA A 155 -6.39 -9.56 -5.25
C ALA A 155 -5.04 -9.53 -4.51
N SER A 156 -3.95 -9.37 -5.26
CA SER A 156 -2.60 -9.25 -4.69
C SER A 156 -2.42 -7.94 -3.93
N ALA A 157 -1.81 -7.97 -2.74
CA ALA A 157 -1.59 -6.77 -1.94
C ALA A 157 -0.53 -5.81 -2.51
N GLY A 158 0.27 -6.21 -3.50
CA GLY A 158 1.38 -5.41 -4.04
C GLY A 158 2.75 -5.92 -3.59
N ASN A 159 3.82 -5.47 -4.25
CA ASN A 159 5.19 -5.95 -4.03
C ASN A 159 6.17 -4.80 -3.69
N ASP A 160 5.66 -3.70 -3.13
CA ASP A 160 6.42 -2.46 -2.86
C ASP A 160 6.74 -2.30 -1.35
N GLY A 161 6.63 -3.38 -0.58
CA GLY A 161 7.07 -3.43 0.81
C GLY A 161 8.60 -3.27 0.98
N PRO A 162 9.09 -3.16 2.23
CA PRO A 162 8.38 -3.34 3.50
C PRO A 162 7.87 -2.02 4.12
N GLY A 163 7.91 -0.91 3.37
CA GLY A 163 7.45 0.39 3.85
C GLY A 163 5.95 0.40 4.17
N PRO A 164 5.50 1.23 5.14
CA PRO A 164 4.07 1.36 5.46
C PRO A 164 3.30 2.03 4.33
N GLY A 165 2.02 1.71 4.18
CA GLY A 165 1.11 2.38 3.23
C GLY A 165 1.31 2.00 1.76
N THR A 166 1.94 0.87 1.49
CA THR A 166 2.28 0.39 0.14
C THR A 166 1.24 -0.59 -0.42
N VAL A 167 0.20 -0.91 0.35
CA VAL A 167 -0.80 -1.93 0.01
C VAL A 167 -1.76 -1.48 -1.10
N ASN A 168 -1.89 -2.31 -2.13
CA ASN A 168 -2.86 -2.22 -3.20
C ASN A 168 -4.22 -2.85 -2.83
N HIS A 169 -5.20 -2.55 -3.66
CA HIS A 169 -6.56 -3.11 -3.58
C HIS A 169 -7.23 -2.93 -2.22
N VAL A 170 -7.43 -1.68 -1.80
CA VAL A 170 -7.88 -1.40 -0.42
C VAL A 170 -9.41 -1.53 -0.23
N GLY A 171 -10.15 -1.99 -1.24
CA GLY A 171 -11.61 -2.18 -1.18
C GLY A 171 -12.08 -3.16 -0.10
N PRO A 172 -13.14 -2.84 0.66
CA PRO A 172 -13.61 -3.73 1.73
C PRO A 172 -14.37 -4.97 1.21
N TRP A 173 -14.81 -4.96 -0.05
CA TRP A 173 -15.57 -6.02 -0.72
C TRP A 173 -14.72 -7.12 -1.37
N LEU A 174 -13.41 -6.95 -1.47
CA LEU A 174 -12.48 -7.98 -1.96
C LEU A 174 -11.59 -8.52 -0.84
N ILE A 175 -10.77 -9.54 -1.13
CA ILE A 175 -9.70 -10.00 -0.23
C ILE A 175 -8.34 -9.58 -0.79
N SER A 176 -7.63 -8.68 -0.12
CA SER A 176 -6.23 -8.32 -0.45
C SER A 176 -5.28 -9.27 0.25
N VAL A 177 -4.31 -9.81 -0.49
CA VAL A 177 -3.50 -10.95 -0.03
C VAL A 177 -2.02 -10.58 0.02
N ALA A 178 -1.46 -10.55 1.23
CA ALA A 178 -0.01 -10.47 1.43
C ALA A 178 0.69 -11.79 1.08
N ALA A 179 2.02 -11.73 0.93
CA ALA A 179 2.85 -12.88 0.62
C ALA A 179 3.68 -13.29 1.84
N SER A 180 3.65 -14.58 2.16
CA SER A 180 4.55 -15.20 3.13
C SER A 180 5.36 -16.34 2.51
N THR A 181 6.43 -16.73 3.18
CA THR A 181 7.12 -17.99 2.93
C THR A 181 6.26 -19.20 3.33
N GLN A 182 6.76 -20.37 2.96
CA GLN A 182 6.19 -21.68 3.27
C GLN A 182 7.28 -22.61 3.81
N GLU A 183 6.89 -23.75 4.40
CA GLU A 183 7.83 -24.71 5.02
C GLU A 183 8.75 -25.43 4.02
N ARG A 184 8.54 -25.26 2.71
CA ARG A 184 9.41 -25.79 1.67
C ARG A 184 10.23 -24.65 1.07
N ALA A 185 11.55 -24.80 1.08
CA ALA A 185 12.50 -23.93 0.37
C ALA A 185 13.24 -24.69 -0.75
N PHE A 186 13.76 -23.95 -1.72
CA PHE A 186 14.66 -24.45 -2.75
C PHE A 186 16.00 -23.77 -2.54
N GLU A 187 16.95 -24.50 -1.98
CA GLU A 187 18.19 -23.95 -1.44
C GLU A 187 19.42 -24.42 -2.22
N SER A 188 20.44 -23.57 -2.21
CA SER A 188 21.79 -23.86 -2.68
C SER A 188 22.81 -23.34 -1.68
N THR A 189 23.81 -24.15 -1.35
CA THR A 189 24.90 -23.76 -0.46
C THR A 189 26.04 -23.18 -1.27
N LEU A 190 26.35 -21.90 -1.06
CA LEU A 190 27.52 -21.22 -1.60
C LEU A 190 28.73 -21.47 -0.70
N THR A 191 29.87 -21.76 -1.31
CA THR A 191 31.17 -21.81 -0.62
C THR A 191 32.18 -21.02 -1.43
N VAL A 192 32.76 -19.98 -0.82
CA VAL A 192 33.78 -19.11 -1.43
C VAL A 192 35.09 -19.31 -0.67
N THR A 193 36.18 -19.57 -1.38
CA THR A 193 37.52 -19.81 -0.82
C THR A 193 38.50 -18.77 -1.32
N GLY A 194 39.19 -18.11 -0.38
CA GLY A 194 40.25 -17.14 -0.63
C GLY A 194 41.48 -17.48 0.21
N GLY A 195 42.53 -18.03 -0.40
CA GLY A 195 43.72 -18.47 0.35
C GLY A 195 43.40 -19.59 1.35
N SER A 196 43.53 -19.32 2.65
CA SER A 196 43.16 -20.24 3.74
C SER A 196 41.74 -20.02 4.26
N ASP A 197 41.10 -18.93 3.86
CA ASP A 197 39.86 -18.46 4.45
C ASP A 197 38.67 -18.94 3.61
N THR A 198 37.53 -19.11 4.26
CA THR A 198 36.31 -19.64 3.62
C THR A 198 35.10 -18.88 4.13
N PHE A 199 34.26 -18.46 3.19
CA PHE A 199 32.92 -17.95 3.43
C PHE A 199 31.90 -18.99 2.95
N THR A 200 30.80 -19.15 3.70
CA THR A 200 29.74 -20.09 3.35
C THR A 200 28.41 -19.46 3.70
N ASP A 201 27.45 -19.58 2.80
CA ASP A 201 26.10 -19.09 2.98
C ASP A 201 25.10 -19.99 2.25
N VAL A 202 23.82 -19.89 2.61
CA VAL A 202 22.72 -20.61 1.99
C VAL A 202 21.79 -19.61 1.31
N GLY A 203 21.62 -19.76 0.01
CA GLY A 203 20.73 -18.93 -0.80
C GLY A 203 19.64 -19.73 -1.50
N ALA A 204 18.76 -19.04 -2.19
CA ALA A 204 17.72 -19.65 -3.02
C ALA A 204 18.28 -20.05 -4.38
N SER A 205 17.85 -21.21 -4.91
CA SER A 205 18.14 -21.61 -6.28
C SER A 205 17.22 -22.74 -6.74
N ILE A 206 16.83 -22.72 -8.02
CA ILE A 206 16.20 -23.86 -8.70
C ILE A 206 17.03 -24.35 -9.90
N THR A 207 18.21 -23.77 -10.13
CA THR A 207 19.09 -24.11 -11.25
C THR A 207 20.06 -25.24 -10.90
N ASP A 208 20.87 -25.64 -11.88
CA ASP A 208 22.10 -26.39 -11.61
C ASP A 208 23.08 -25.58 -10.73
N GLY A 209 24.07 -26.28 -10.18
CA GLY A 209 25.14 -25.69 -9.39
C GLY A 209 26.45 -25.51 -10.17
N VAL A 210 27.45 -24.93 -9.52
CA VAL A 210 28.84 -24.90 -10.01
C VAL A 210 29.70 -25.74 -9.07
N GLU A 211 30.04 -26.96 -9.52
CA GLU A 211 30.74 -27.96 -8.69
C GLU A 211 32.27 -27.80 -8.66
N THR A 212 32.84 -27.12 -9.66
CA THR A 212 34.29 -26.91 -9.74
C THR A 212 34.64 -25.54 -9.18
N PRO A 213 35.65 -25.41 -8.30
CA PRO A 213 36.10 -24.10 -7.82
C PRO A 213 36.41 -23.17 -8.99
N THR A 214 35.60 -22.13 -9.12
CA THR A 214 35.60 -21.23 -10.28
C THR A 214 35.88 -19.80 -9.81
N PRO A 215 36.75 -19.03 -10.49
CA PRO A 215 37.04 -17.65 -10.11
C PRO A 215 35.77 -16.80 -10.01
N VAL A 216 35.69 -15.97 -8.97
CA VAL A 216 34.55 -15.06 -8.74
C VAL A 216 35.01 -13.62 -8.98
N VAL A 217 34.15 -12.82 -9.61
CA VAL A 217 34.33 -11.38 -9.77
C VAL A 217 33.05 -10.66 -9.35
N LEU A 218 33.16 -9.56 -8.61
CA LEU A 218 32.01 -8.68 -8.38
C LEU A 218 31.84 -7.77 -9.59
N ALA A 219 30.61 -7.65 -10.10
CA ALA A 219 30.30 -6.84 -11.28
C ALA A 219 30.79 -5.39 -11.12
N ARG A 220 30.60 -4.82 -9.91
CA ARG A 220 31.04 -3.46 -9.54
C ARG A 220 32.54 -3.20 -9.65
N ASP A 221 33.35 -4.26 -9.64
CA ASP A 221 34.81 -4.17 -9.72
C ASP A 221 35.32 -4.25 -11.17
N VAL A 222 34.42 -4.48 -12.14
CA VAL A 222 34.75 -4.61 -13.56
C VAL A 222 34.65 -3.24 -14.24
N PRO A 223 35.75 -2.70 -14.82
CA PRO A 223 35.74 -1.38 -15.40
C PRO A 223 34.69 -1.21 -16.51
N GLY A 224 33.76 -0.27 -16.32
CA GLY A 224 32.71 0.05 -17.29
C GLY A 224 31.52 -0.90 -17.27
N TYR A 225 31.39 -1.74 -16.25
CA TYR A 225 30.22 -2.59 -16.02
C TYR A 225 29.64 -2.27 -14.64
N ASP A 226 28.32 -2.19 -14.54
CA ASP A 226 27.65 -1.74 -13.32
C ASP A 226 27.46 -2.89 -12.30
N ALA A 227 27.23 -2.53 -11.03
CA ALA A 227 27.06 -3.49 -9.93
C ALA A 227 25.79 -4.35 -10.07
N LEU A 228 24.77 -3.83 -10.76
CA LEU A 228 23.47 -4.47 -10.94
C LEU A 228 23.49 -5.48 -12.10
N CYS A 229 24.52 -5.49 -12.95
CA CYS A 229 24.54 -6.27 -14.18
C CYS A 229 23.40 -5.86 -15.14
N SER A 230 23.15 -4.56 -15.26
CA SER A 230 21.98 -3.99 -15.94
C SER A 230 21.97 -4.20 -17.45
N GLU A 231 23.14 -4.28 -18.09
CA GLU A 231 23.27 -4.35 -19.54
C GLU A 231 24.01 -5.61 -20.01
N PRO A 232 23.74 -6.14 -21.22
CA PRO A 232 24.47 -7.27 -21.77
C PRO A 232 25.99 -7.05 -21.80
N ALA A 233 26.73 -7.93 -21.12
CA ALA A 233 28.17 -7.81 -21.04
C ALA A 233 28.84 -8.10 -22.39
N PRO A 234 29.89 -7.33 -22.79
CA PRO A 234 30.64 -7.62 -24.01
C PRO A 234 31.21 -9.05 -23.99
N ALA A 235 31.14 -9.74 -25.13
CA ALA A 235 31.62 -11.10 -25.25
C ALA A 235 33.08 -11.24 -24.79
N GLY A 236 33.32 -12.18 -23.87
CA GLY A 236 34.64 -12.48 -23.33
C GLY A 236 34.95 -11.83 -21.97
N THR A 237 34.14 -10.86 -21.53
CA THR A 237 34.35 -10.11 -20.28
C THR A 237 34.44 -11.02 -19.04
N PHE A 238 33.60 -12.07 -18.97
CA PHE A 238 33.45 -12.96 -17.81
C PHE A 238 33.80 -14.42 -18.11
N THR A 239 34.63 -14.67 -19.14
CA THR A 239 34.90 -16.04 -19.64
C THR A 239 35.34 -16.99 -18.52
N GLY A 240 34.48 -17.96 -18.20
CA GLY A 240 34.79 -19.00 -17.21
C GLY A 240 34.77 -18.52 -15.76
N GLN A 241 34.09 -17.40 -15.47
CA GLN A 241 33.96 -16.83 -14.13
C GLN A 241 32.52 -16.92 -13.60
N ILE A 242 32.39 -16.90 -12.28
CA ILE A 242 31.12 -16.61 -11.59
C ILE A 242 31.06 -15.11 -11.34
N VAL A 243 29.93 -14.47 -11.66
CA VAL A 243 29.74 -13.02 -11.47
C VAL A 243 28.84 -12.76 -10.27
N GLY A 244 29.30 -11.94 -9.33
CA GLY A 244 28.49 -11.40 -8.25
C GLY A 244 27.74 -10.16 -8.71
N CYS A 245 26.41 -10.25 -8.79
CA CYS A 245 25.52 -9.16 -9.17
C CYS A 245 24.68 -8.72 -7.96
N GLU A 246 24.55 -7.42 -7.76
CA GLU A 246 23.72 -6.85 -6.70
C GLU A 246 22.23 -6.82 -7.13
N ARG A 247 21.32 -7.15 -6.21
CA ARG A 247 19.88 -6.98 -6.41
C ARG A 247 19.53 -5.49 -6.52
N GLY A 248 18.63 -5.12 -7.43
CA GLY A 248 18.23 -3.73 -7.66
C GLY A 248 17.03 -3.64 -8.61
N THR A 249 16.91 -2.55 -9.37
CA THR A 249 15.69 -2.23 -10.14
C THR A 249 15.41 -3.19 -11.31
N ILE A 250 16.42 -3.70 -12.00
CA ILE A 250 16.20 -4.62 -13.13
C ILE A 250 15.82 -6.04 -12.70
N ALA A 251 15.18 -6.79 -13.61
CA ALA A 251 14.71 -8.14 -13.36
C ALA A 251 15.86 -9.10 -12.98
N ARG A 252 15.63 -9.96 -11.99
CA ARG A 252 16.66 -10.92 -11.49
C ARG A 252 17.15 -11.86 -12.58
N VAL A 253 16.26 -12.31 -13.45
CA VAL A 253 16.57 -13.23 -14.55
C VAL A 253 17.41 -12.54 -15.64
N GLU A 254 17.11 -11.28 -15.94
CA GLU A 254 17.83 -10.46 -16.92
C GLU A 254 19.29 -10.26 -16.55
N LYS A 255 19.59 -10.02 -15.26
CA LYS A 255 20.98 -9.98 -14.75
C LYS A 255 21.78 -11.20 -15.17
N GLY A 256 21.15 -12.37 -15.07
CA GLY A 256 21.73 -13.64 -15.49
C GLY A 256 21.98 -13.70 -17.00
N TYR A 257 20.99 -13.30 -17.80
CA TYR A 257 21.16 -13.21 -19.26
C TYR A 257 22.32 -12.30 -19.65
N ASN A 258 22.45 -11.15 -19.00
CA ASN A 258 23.44 -10.13 -19.30
C ASN A 258 24.87 -10.61 -19.04
N VAL A 259 25.12 -11.25 -17.90
CA VAL A 259 26.45 -11.80 -17.60
C VAL A 259 26.78 -13.02 -18.46
N LEU A 260 25.78 -13.80 -18.87
CA LEU A 260 25.95 -14.91 -19.80
C LEU A 260 26.51 -14.45 -21.15
N GLN A 261 26.08 -13.29 -21.67
CA GLN A 261 26.62 -12.73 -22.91
C GLN A 261 28.13 -12.47 -22.83
N GLY A 262 28.63 -12.14 -21.63
CA GLY A 262 30.05 -11.96 -21.34
C GLY A 262 30.84 -13.25 -21.23
N GLY A 263 30.18 -14.41 -21.22
CA GLY A 263 30.80 -15.74 -21.07
C GLY A 263 30.87 -16.25 -19.62
N ALA A 264 30.07 -15.69 -18.71
CA ALA A 264 29.94 -16.17 -17.34
C ALA A 264 29.43 -17.61 -17.29
N VAL A 265 29.84 -18.37 -16.26
CA VAL A 265 29.42 -19.77 -16.04
C VAL A 265 28.56 -19.95 -14.79
N GLY A 266 28.43 -18.92 -13.97
CA GLY A 266 27.50 -18.86 -12.84
C GLY A 266 27.25 -17.42 -12.41
N MET A 267 26.18 -17.20 -11.65
CA MET A 267 25.86 -15.93 -11.01
C MET A 267 25.64 -16.10 -9.51
N ILE A 268 26.17 -15.19 -8.71
CA ILE A 268 25.80 -15.01 -7.30
C ILE A 268 24.99 -13.71 -7.26
N LEU A 269 23.67 -13.83 -7.13
CA LEU A 269 22.82 -12.67 -6.87
C LEU A 269 22.83 -12.42 -5.37
N TYR A 270 23.04 -11.19 -4.92
CA TYR A 270 23.04 -10.87 -3.50
C TYR A 270 22.19 -9.64 -3.22
N ASN A 271 21.40 -9.68 -2.14
CA ASN A 271 20.71 -8.49 -1.65
C ASN A 271 21.72 -7.54 -0.98
N PRO A 272 21.59 -6.21 -1.13
CA PRO A 272 22.48 -5.26 -0.48
C PRO A 272 22.35 -5.26 1.05
N THR A 273 21.19 -5.65 1.56
CA THR A 273 20.85 -5.85 2.97
C THR A 273 19.93 -7.06 3.11
N LEU A 274 19.73 -7.57 4.32
CA LEU A 274 18.75 -8.64 4.58
C LEU A 274 17.40 -8.37 3.92
N ALA A 275 16.98 -9.28 3.03
CA ALA A 275 15.66 -9.31 2.40
C ALA A 275 15.30 -10.75 2.01
N ASP A 276 14.10 -10.96 1.47
CA ASP A 276 13.70 -12.27 0.97
C ASP A 276 14.51 -12.71 -0.26
N ILE A 277 14.40 -14.00 -0.58
CA ILE A 277 15.18 -14.66 -1.62
C ILE A 277 14.28 -15.47 -2.54
N GLU A 278 14.49 -15.28 -3.83
CA GLU A 278 13.65 -15.81 -4.87
C GLU A 278 14.37 -16.92 -5.63
N THR A 279 13.59 -17.92 -6.01
CA THR A 279 13.97 -18.75 -7.14
C THR A 279 13.48 -18.09 -8.40
N ASP A 280 14.25 -18.21 -9.48
CA ASP A 280 13.77 -17.94 -10.82
C ASP A 280 14.41 -18.93 -11.80
N ASN A 281 13.80 -19.08 -12.98
CA ASN A 281 14.38 -19.85 -14.07
C ASN A 281 15.51 -19.05 -14.74
N HIS A 282 16.66 -18.93 -14.07
CA HIS A 282 17.80 -18.18 -14.62
C HIS A 282 18.42 -18.85 -15.87
N TRP A 283 19.03 -18.02 -16.72
CA TRP A 283 19.74 -18.43 -17.94
C TRP A 283 21.02 -19.24 -17.71
N LEU A 284 21.54 -19.23 -16.48
CA LEU A 284 22.75 -19.93 -16.04
C LEU A 284 22.63 -20.33 -14.57
N PRO A 285 23.48 -21.25 -14.06
CA PRO A 285 23.55 -21.58 -12.64
C PRO A 285 23.60 -20.33 -11.76
N THR A 286 22.66 -20.20 -10.82
CA THR A 286 22.51 -19.01 -9.98
C THR A 286 22.17 -19.38 -8.55
N VAL A 287 22.74 -18.65 -7.58
CA VAL A 287 22.33 -18.66 -6.17
C VAL A 287 22.01 -17.24 -5.72
N HIS A 288 20.87 -17.05 -5.04
CA HIS A 288 20.45 -15.75 -4.49
C HIS A 288 20.62 -15.71 -2.97
N LEU A 289 21.54 -14.88 -2.49
CA LEU A 289 21.85 -14.70 -1.07
C LEU A 289 20.94 -13.66 -0.40
N PRO A 290 20.49 -13.93 0.84
CA PRO A 290 19.56 -13.05 1.57
C PRO A 290 20.20 -11.74 2.04
N ASP A 291 21.52 -11.73 2.28
CA ASP A 291 22.30 -10.56 2.69
C ASP A 291 23.72 -10.65 2.10
N GLY A 292 24.12 -9.65 1.32
CA GLY A 292 25.41 -9.58 0.65
C GLY A 292 26.54 -9.00 1.49
N THR A 293 26.26 -8.45 2.68
CA THR A 293 27.24 -7.67 3.47
C THR A 293 28.55 -8.43 3.71
N ASP A 294 28.45 -9.66 4.24
CA ASP A 294 29.62 -10.48 4.56
C ASP A 294 30.24 -11.10 3.31
N PHE A 295 29.43 -11.44 2.30
CA PHE A 295 29.92 -11.94 1.02
C PHE A 295 30.81 -10.91 0.32
N VAL A 296 30.33 -9.67 0.24
CA VAL A 296 31.04 -8.55 -0.38
C VAL A 296 32.32 -8.22 0.39
N ALA A 297 32.27 -8.13 1.72
CA ALA A 297 33.47 -7.94 2.55
C ALA A 297 34.49 -9.07 2.37
N PHE A 298 34.04 -10.32 2.22
CA PHE A 298 34.93 -11.44 1.96
C PHE A 298 35.63 -11.33 0.60
N MET A 299 34.89 -10.94 -0.44
CA MET A 299 35.42 -10.75 -1.80
C MET A 299 36.41 -9.58 -1.88
N GLU A 300 36.16 -8.48 -1.18
CA GLU A 300 37.10 -7.34 -1.07
C GLU A 300 38.44 -7.76 -0.44
N ALA A 301 38.40 -8.63 0.57
CA ALA A 301 39.58 -9.15 1.22
C ALA A 301 40.32 -10.21 0.38
N HIS A 302 39.63 -10.86 -0.56
CA HIS A 302 40.13 -11.99 -1.35
C HIS A 302 39.81 -11.84 -2.85
N PRO A 303 40.49 -10.94 -3.57
CA PRO A 303 40.20 -10.66 -4.98
C PRO A 303 40.44 -11.84 -5.93
N ASP A 304 41.22 -12.85 -5.50
CA ASP A 304 41.49 -14.09 -6.26
C ASP A 304 40.61 -15.26 -5.79
N ALA A 305 39.49 -14.98 -5.11
CA ALA A 305 38.62 -16.00 -4.57
C ALA A 305 37.98 -16.89 -5.66
N THR A 306 37.73 -18.14 -5.29
CA THR A 306 36.97 -19.09 -6.11
C THR A 306 35.73 -19.52 -5.36
N ALA A 307 34.64 -19.83 -6.07
CA ALA A 307 33.43 -20.35 -5.47
C ALA A 307 32.95 -21.63 -6.11
N THR A 308 32.18 -22.37 -5.31
CA THR A 308 31.29 -23.45 -5.73
C THR A 308 29.94 -23.22 -5.09
N PHE A 309 28.85 -23.63 -5.75
CA PHE A 309 27.55 -23.74 -5.10
C PHE A 309 26.81 -24.97 -5.59
N THR A 310 26.00 -25.57 -4.72
CA THR A 310 25.26 -26.80 -5.05
C THR A 310 24.12 -26.51 -6.02
N ALA A 311 23.63 -27.52 -6.74
CA ALA A 311 22.37 -27.37 -7.46
C ALA A 311 21.23 -27.04 -6.49
N GLY A 312 20.23 -26.30 -6.96
CA GLY A 312 19.03 -25.97 -6.19
C GLY A 312 18.24 -27.22 -5.84
N GLN A 313 18.07 -27.49 -4.55
CA GLN A 313 17.36 -28.69 -4.06
C GLN A 313 16.26 -28.31 -3.08
N LYS A 314 15.23 -29.16 -3.00
CA LYS A 314 14.19 -29.03 -1.98
C LYS A 314 14.82 -29.16 -0.59
N ALA A 315 14.52 -28.22 0.28
CA ALA A 315 14.94 -28.16 1.67
C ALA A 315 13.75 -27.76 2.55
N ASP A 316 13.92 -27.93 3.87
CA ASP A 316 12.97 -27.46 4.87
C ASP A 316 13.25 -25.98 5.14
N GLY A 317 12.26 -25.13 4.89
CA GLY A 317 12.31 -23.69 5.14
C GLY A 317 11.44 -23.28 6.33
N GLN A 318 11.55 -22.02 6.75
CA GLN A 318 10.62 -21.44 7.71
C GLN A 318 9.39 -20.89 6.97
N GLY A 319 8.21 -21.45 7.26
CA GLY A 319 6.93 -20.87 6.82
C GLY A 319 6.52 -19.66 7.64
N ASP A 320 5.47 -18.97 7.20
CA ASP A 320 4.84 -17.87 7.92
C ASP A 320 5.78 -16.68 8.20
N VAL A 321 6.76 -16.45 7.33
CA VAL A 321 7.59 -15.23 7.30
C VAL A 321 7.03 -14.30 6.22
N VAL A 322 6.60 -13.09 6.57
CA VAL A 322 6.15 -12.10 5.57
C VAL A 322 7.33 -11.75 4.66
N ALA A 323 7.11 -11.77 3.34
CA ALA A 323 8.14 -11.39 2.38
C ALA A 323 8.50 -9.90 2.53
N ALA A 324 9.76 -9.53 2.32
CA ALA A 324 10.16 -8.13 2.45
C ALA A 324 9.44 -7.27 1.41
N PHE A 325 9.32 -7.76 0.17
CA PHE A 325 8.55 -7.09 -0.89
C PHE A 325 7.04 -6.99 -0.59
N SER A 326 6.45 -7.83 0.27
CA SER A 326 4.99 -7.83 0.43
C SER A 326 4.55 -6.46 0.94
N SER A 327 3.72 -5.77 0.16
CA SER A 327 3.20 -4.46 0.53
C SER A 327 2.47 -4.46 1.87
N ARG A 328 2.59 -3.37 2.62
CA ARG A 328 2.12 -3.22 4.01
C ARG A 328 1.01 -2.18 4.10
N GLY A 329 0.09 -2.38 5.06
CA GLY A 329 -0.85 -1.35 5.47
C GLY A 329 -0.17 -0.13 6.10
N PRO A 330 -0.93 0.92 6.45
CA PRO A 330 -2.40 1.02 6.40
C PRO A 330 -2.95 1.15 4.97
N GLY A 331 -4.22 0.74 4.76
CA GLY A 331 -4.95 0.91 3.50
C GLY A 331 -6.08 1.95 3.61
N GLY A 332 -5.82 3.08 4.27
CA GLY A 332 -6.83 4.10 4.57
C GLY A 332 -7.82 3.69 5.67
N ASP A 333 -9.12 3.69 5.37
CA ASP A 333 -10.19 3.41 6.34
C ASP A 333 -10.32 1.93 6.73
N PHE A 334 -9.68 1.03 5.99
CA PHE A 334 -9.78 -0.41 6.18
C PHE A 334 -8.43 -1.02 6.59
N LEU A 335 -8.47 -2.05 7.43
CA LEU A 335 -7.27 -2.80 7.79
C LEU A 335 -6.89 -3.64 6.58
N LYS A 336 -5.69 -3.39 6.04
CA LYS A 336 -5.12 -4.08 4.88
C LYS A 336 -3.67 -4.49 5.15
N PRO A 337 -3.18 -5.60 4.57
CA PRO A 337 -3.93 -6.58 3.76
C PRO A 337 -5.02 -7.30 4.58
N ASP A 338 -5.91 -8.07 3.94
CA ASP A 338 -6.96 -8.80 4.67
C ASP A 338 -6.42 -10.10 5.29
N VAL A 339 -5.58 -10.81 4.54
CA VAL A 339 -4.93 -12.09 4.93
C VAL A 339 -3.55 -12.18 4.30
N THR A 340 -2.76 -13.16 4.71
CA THR A 340 -1.54 -13.59 4.00
C THR A 340 -1.67 -15.02 3.50
N ALA A 341 -0.90 -15.38 2.49
CA ALA A 341 -0.80 -16.74 1.96
C ALA A 341 0.60 -16.98 1.36
N PRO A 342 0.99 -18.26 1.12
CA PRO A 342 2.27 -18.56 0.49
C PRO A 342 2.45 -17.84 -0.85
N GLY A 343 3.49 -17.02 -0.95
CA GLY A 343 3.80 -16.21 -2.14
C GLY A 343 5.28 -16.21 -2.50
N VAL A 344 6.12 -17.00 -1.82
CA VAL A 344 7.57 -17.06 -2.05
C VAL A 344 7.97 -18.46 -2.53
N GLN A 345 8.70 -18.51 -3.64
CA GLN A 345 9.14 -19.75 -4.30
C GLN A 345 7.98 -20.72 -4.62
N ILE A 346 6.90 -20.19 -5.19
CA ILE A 346 5.72 -20.99 -5.54
C ILE A 346 5.96 -21.67 -6.89
N LEU A 347 6.00 -23.00 -6.87
CA LEU A 347 6.16 -23.84 -8.06
C LEU A 347 4.80 -24.06 -8.74
N ALA A 348 4.61 -23.50 -9.94
CA ALA A 348 3.40 -23.69 -10.74
C ALA A 348 3.72 -23.65 -12.24
N GLY A 349 2.68 -23.67 -13.08
CA GLY A 349 2.81 -23.68 -14.53
C GLY A 349 3.50 -22.43 -15.10
N HIS A 350 4.08 -22.56 -16.28
CA HIS A 350 4.71 -21.49 -17.03
C HIS A 350 4.42 -21.66 -18.53
N THR A 351 4.54 -20.58 -19.29
CA THR A 351 4.49 -20.65 -20.75
C THR A 351 5.81 -21.23 -21.29
N PRO A 352 5.80 -22.24 -22.17
CA PRO A 352 7.03 -22.75 -22.77
C PRO A 352 7.62 -21.80 -23.83
N THR A 353 6.90 -20.73 -24.17
CA THR A 353 7.28 -19.73 -25.18
C THR A 353 7.20 -18.33 -24.57
N PRO A 354 8.08 -18.00 -23.60
CA PRO A 354 8.12 -16.67 -23.03
C PRO A 354 8.41 -15.62 -24.12
N GLU A 355 7.76 -14.46 -24.01
CA GLU A 355 7.92 -13.36 -24.96
C GLU A 355 9.19 -12.53 -24.77
N SER A 356 9.74 -12.50 -23.55
CA SER A 356 10.94 -11.73 -23.21
C SER A 356 11.99 -12.59 -22.50
N ILE A 357 13.17 -12.02 -22.30
CA ILE A 357 14.29 -12.65 -21.60
C ILE A 357 14.10 -12.68 -20.09
N VAL A 358 13.19 -11.86 -19.56
CA VAL A 358 12.98 -11.67 -18.12
C VAL A 358 12.20 -12.83 -17.49
N GLU A 359 11.46 -13.59 -18.29
CA GLU A 359 10.75 -14.81 -17.89
C GLU A 359 11.65 -16.05 -17.87
N GLY A 360 12.85 -15.95 -18.45
CA GLY A 360 13.86 -17.01 -18.47
C GLY A 360 13.90 -17.83 -19.76
N PRO A 361 14.65 -18.95 -19.77
CA PRO A 361 14.89 -19.72 -20.99
C PRO A 361 13.62 -20.43 -21.47
N PRO A 362 13.40 -20.51 -22.79
CA PRO A 362 12.20 -21.15 -23.35
C PRO A 362 12.18 -22.67 -23.10
N GLY A 363 11.00 -23.26 -23.28
CA GLY A 363 10.77 -24.70 -23.17
C GLY A 363 10.47 -25.21 -21.75
N GLN A 364 10.37 -24.32 -20.76
CA GLN A 364 9.97 -24.67 -19.40
C GLN A 364 8.45 -24.64 -19.27
N TYR A 365 7.84 -25.73 -18.80
CA TYR A 365 6.40 -25.79 -18.52
C TYR A 365 6.05 -25.38 -17.09
N PHE A 366 7.06 -25.22 -16.24
CA PHE A 366 6.92 -24.88 -14.83
C PHE A 366 8.00 -23.88 -14.42
N GLN A 367 7.71 -23.09 -13.41
CA GLN A 367 8.64 -22.18 -12.77
C GLN A 367 8.32 -22.06 -11.29
N ALA A 368 9.34 -21.72 -10.49
CA ALA A 368 9.15 -21.33 -9.10
C ALA A 368 9.52 -19.86 -8.96
N ILE A 369 8.55 -19.00 -8.63
CA ILE A 369 8.71 -17.54 -8.56
C ILE A 369 8.08 -16.99 -7.28
N ALA A 370 8.21 -15.68 -7.03
CA ALA A 370 7.66 -15.01 -5.86
C ALA A 370 6.84 -13.76 -6.21
N GLY A 371 5.90 -13.42 -5.35
CA GLY A 371 5.06 -12.23 -5.43
C GLY A 371 3.75 -12.40 -4.68
N THR A 372 3.09 -11.29 -4.32
CA THR A 372 1.68 -11.34 -3.89
C THR A 372 0.76 -11.83 -5.01
N SER A 373 1.21 -11.73 -6.26
CA SER A 373 0.59 -12.41 -7.40
C SER A 373 0.53 -13.94 -7.24
N MET A 374 1.42 -14.55 -6.46
CA MET A 374 1.40 -16.00 -6.20
C MET A 374 0.62 -16.34 -4.93
N SER A 375 0.48 -15.42 -3.98
CA SER A 375 -0.33 -15.63 -2.77
C SER A 375 -1.83 -15.44 -3.03
N SER A 376 -2.22 -14.45 -3.83
CA SER A 376 -3.62 -14.25 -4.25
C SER A 376 -4.29 -15.51 -4.83
N PRO A 377 -3.67 -16.27 -5.76
CA PRO A 377 -4.32 -17.46 -6.31
C PRO A 377 -4.46 -18.61 -5.31
N HIS A 378 -3.68 -18.65 -4.23
CA HIS A 378 -3.93 -19.58 -3.12
C HIS A 378 -5.26 -19.26 -2.45
N VAL A 379 -5.54 -17.98 -2.21
CA VAL A 379 -6.80 -17.51 -1.60
C VAL A 379 -7.97 -17.68 -2.57
N ALA A 380 -7.79 -17.41 -3.86
CA ALA A 380 -8.84 -17.64 -4.85
C ALA A 380 -9.23 -19.13 -4.95
N GLY A 381 -8.25 -20.04 -4.99
CA GLY A 381 -8.51 -21.48 -4.96
C GLY A 381 -9.16 -21.92 -3.64
N SER A 382 -8.73 -21.36 -2.51
CA SER A 382 -9.34 -21.59 -1.19
C SER A 382 -10.80 -21.16 -1.16
N ALA A 383 -11.11 -19.98 -1.69
CA ALA A 383 -12.49 -19.47 -1.81
C ALA A 383 -13.34 -20.34 -2.72
N ALA A 384 -12.78 -20.89 -3.82
CA ALA A 384 -13.50 -21.82 -4.69
C ALA A 384 -13.87 -23.12 -3.95
N LEU A 385 -12.97 -23.66 -3.11
CA LEU A 385 -13.28 -24.83 -2.26
C LEU A 385 -14.38 -24.51 -1.25
N LEU A 386 -14.32 -23.34 -0.60
CA LEU A 386 -15.35 -22.92 0.36
C LEU A 386 -16.70 -22.69 -0.33
N LYS A 387 -16.72 -22.12 -1.54
CA LYS A 387 -17.95 -21.99 -2.33
C LYS A 387 -18.52 -23.34 -2.75
N ALA A 388 -17.67 -24.31 -3.07
CA ALA A 388 -18.12 -25.68 -3.37
C ALA A 388 -18.70 -26.39 -2.13
N LEU A 389 -18.11 -26.14 -0.95
CA LEU A 389 -18.58 -26.69 0.33
C LEU A 389 -19.87 -26.00 0.80
N HIS A 390 -19.98 -24.69 0.60
CA HIS A 390 -21.10 -23.83 1.00
C HIS A 390 -21.62 -23.00 -0.19
N PRO A 391 -22.40 -23.60 -1.10
CA PRO A 391 -22.86 -22.94 -2.33
C PRO A 391 -23.65 -21.65 -2.11
N ASP A 392 -24.32 -21.54 -0.97
CA ASP A 392 -25.20 -20.45 -0.57
C ASP A 392 -24.50 -19.36 0.26
N TRP A 393 -23.20 -19.52 0.56
CA TRP A 393 -22.43 -18.44 1.19
C TRP A 393 -22.21 -17.27 0.23
N THR A 394 -22.33 -16.06 0.79
CA THR A 394 -21.96 -14.81 0.14
C THR A 394 -20.43 -14.68 0.08
N PRO A 395 -19.89 -13.80 -0.79
CA PRO A 395 -18.47 -13.51 -0.78
C PRO A 395 -17.96 -13.01 0.59
N GLY A 396 -18.75 -12.20 1.30
CA GLY A 396 -18.36 -11.73 2.64
C GLY A 396 -18.34 -12.84 3.70
N GLN A 397 -19.21 -13.86 3.61
CA GLN A 397 -19.11 -15.03 4.49
C GLN A 397 -17.86 -15.86 4.21
N ILE A 398 -17.49 -16.06 2.94
CA ILE A 398 -16.24 -16.75 2.57
C ILE A 398 -15.02 -15.94 3.05
N LYS A 399 -15.01 -14.62 2.82
CA LYS A 399 -13.99 -13.70 3.34
C LYS A 399 -13.88 -13.79 4.86
N SER A 400 -15.02 -13.77 5.57
CA SER A 400 -15.06 -13.92 7.02
C SER A 400 -14.40 -15.22 7.45
N ALA A 401 -14.78 -16.35 6.86
CA ALA A 401 -14.24 -17.65 7.24
C ALA A 401 -12.72 -17.68 7.09
N LEU A 402 -12.19 -17.24 5.94
CA LEU A 402 -10.75 -17.21 5.68
C LEU A 402 -9.98 -16.30 6.62
N MET A 403 -10.56 -15.16 7.00
CA MET A 403 -9.92 -14.20 7.90
C MET A 403 -9.98 -14.65 9.36
N THR A 404 -11.15 -15.02 9.85
CA THR A 404 -11.35 -15.25 11.29
C THR A 404 -10.77 -16.57 11.79
N THR A 405 -10.41 -17.50 10.90
CA THR A 405 -9.77 -18.78 11.25
C THR A 405 -8.29 -18.84 10.85
N ALA A 406 -7.70 -17.74 10.41
CA ALA A 406 -6.30 -17.67 9.99
C ALA A 406 -5.31 -17.90 11.15
N THR A 407 -4.09 -18.35 10.87
CA THR A 407 -3.03 -18.40 11.88
C THR A 407 -2.34 -17.05 12.03
N THR A 408 -2.20 -16.56 13.26
CA THR A 408 -1.53 -15.29 13.56
C THR A 408 -0.06 -15.46 13.95
N SER A 409 0.47 -16.69 13.94
CA SER A 409 1.89 -16.97 14.22
C SER A 409 2.77 -16.66 13.02
N VAL A 410 2.76 -15.38 12.62
CA VAL A 410 3.48 -14.84 11.46
C VAL A 410 4.58 -13.91 11.95
N VAL A 411 5.75 -13.97 11.33
CA VAL A 411 6.92 -13.13 11.66
C VAL A 411 7.33 -12.24 10.47
N LYS A 412 8.04 -11.14 10.75
CA LYS A 412 8.61 -10.25 9.73
C LYS A 412 9.79 -10.93 9.01
N GLU A 413 10.28 -10.29 7.96
CA GLU A 413 11.37 -10.75 7.10
C GLU A 413 12.68 -11.11 7.82
N ASP A 414 12.88 -10.62 9.06
CA ASP A 414 14.01 -10.99 9.92
C ASP A 414 13.89 -12.39 10.56
N THR A 415 12.80 -13.10 10.29
CA THR A 415 12.45 -14.46 10.75
C THR A 415 12.16 -14.62 12.25
N VAL A 416 12.23 -13.54 13.03
CA VAL A 416 12.15 -13.59 14.50
C VAL A 416 11.15 -12.61 15.10
N THR A 417 10.98 -11.43 14.52
CA THR A 417 10.11 -10.39 15.04
C THR A 417 8.66 -10.73 14.68
N PRO A 418 7.74 -10.79 15.66
CA PRO A 418 6.32 -10.97 15.35
C PRO A 418 5.85 -9.88 14.37
N ALA A 419 5.20 -10.29 13.30
CA ALA A 419 4.57 -9.38 12.38
C ALA A 419 3.31 -8.77 13.03
N ASP A 420 2.87 -7.64 12.50
CA ASP A 420 1.67 -6.94 12.95
C ASP A 420 0.55 -7.01 11.90
N PRO A 421 -0.69 -6.63 12.24
CA PRO A 421 -1.82 -6.72 11.31
C PRO A 421 -1.67 -5.92 10.01
N PHE A 422 -0.79 -4.92 9.93
CA PHE A 422 -0.51 -4.24 8.65
C PHE A 422 0.48 -5.01 7.78
N ASP A 423 1.15 -6.03 8.32
CA ASP A 423 1.97 -6.94 7.52
C ASP A 423 1.16 -8.12 6.95
N PHE A 424 0.27 -8.73 7.76
CA PHE A 424 -0.39 -10.00 7.40
C PHE A 424 -1.92 -9.98 7.43
N GLY A 425 -2.54 -8.87 7.82
CA GLY A 425 -3.99 -8.78 7.99
C GLY A 425 -4.51 -9.59 9.17
N ALA A 426 -5.42 -10.52 8.90
CA ALA A 426 -5.93 -11.45 9.90
C ALA A 426 -5.00 -12.65 10.15
N GLY A 427 -4.06 -12.95 9.25
CA GLY A 427 -3.09 -14.04 9.40
C GLY A 427 -2.95 -14.87 8.13
N ARG A 428 -2.17 -15.97 8.20
CA ARG A 428 -2.11 -16.93 7.09
C ARG A 428 -3.38 -17.76 7.06
N ILE A 429 -4.04 -17.85 5.90
CA ILE A 429 -5.25 -18.67 5.74
C ILE A 429 -5.03 -20.12 6.17
N ASP A 430 -6.04 -20.72 6.82
CA ASP A 430 -6.03 -22.14 7.23
C ASP A 430 -7.34 -22.84 6.84
N LEU A 431 -7.26 -23.66 5.80
CA LEU A 431 -8.39 -24.41 5.26
C LEU A 431 -8.87 -25.55 6.17
N ASN A 432 -8.07 -25.97 7.17
CA ASN A 432 -8.53 -26.97 8.14
C ASN A 432 -9.69 -26.45 8.99
N PHE A 433 -9.78 -25.13 9.18
CA PHE A 433 -10.78 -24.48 10.02
C PHE A 433 -11.77 -23.61 9.22
N ALA A 434 -11.34 -23.01 8.10
CA ALA A 434 -12.20 -22.12 7.31
C ALA A 434 -13.43 -22.81 6.70
N GLY A 435 -13.42 -24.14 6.60
CA GLY A 435 -14.56 -24.93 6.11
C GLY A 435 -15.75 -24.99 7.06
N ASP A 436 -15.57 -24.76 8.36
CA ASP A 436 -16.64 -24.66 9.35
C ASP A 436 -16.24 -23.66 10.46
N PRO A 437 -16.30 -22.34 10.19
CA PRO A 437 -15.87 -21.31 11.14
C PRO A 437 -16.86 -21.13 12.30
N GLY A 438 -18.04 -21.77 12.26
CA GLY A 438 -19.12 -21.55 13.23
C GLY A 438 -19.83 -20.20 13.06
N LEU A 439 -19.12 -19.08 13.16
CA LEU A 439 -19.67 -17.73 12.97
C LEU A 439 -19.12 -17.06 11.69
N THR A 440 -19.94 -16.20 11.09
CA THR A 440 -19.53 -15.33 9.98
C THR A 440 -19.92 -13.87 10.23
N PHE A 441 -19.12 -12.95 9.68
CA PHE A 441 -19.31 -11.50 9.68
C PHE A 441 -19.42 -11.03 8.22
N ASP A 442 -20.63 -10.69 7.81
CA ASP A 442 -20.93 -10.35 6.42
C ASP A 442 -21.65 -9.00 6.32
N GLN A 443 -21.36 -8.28 5.23
CA GLN A 443 -21.86 -6.95 4.96
C GLN A 443 -22.47 -6.90 3.56
N GLY A 444 -23.71 -6.42 3.43
CA GLY A 444 -24.35 -6.29 2.12
C GLY A 444 -23.71 -5.22 1.25
N ALA A 445 -23.58 -5.48 -0.05
CA ALA A 445 -22.97 -4.58 -1.05
C ALA A 445 -23.55 -3.15 -1.04
N ARG A 446 -24.86 -3.03 -0.79
CA ARG A 446 -25.55 -1.73 -0.71
C ARG A 446 -24.96 -0.80 0.36
N ASP A 447 -24.50 -1.35 1.48
CA ASP A 447 -23.95 -0.55 2.56
C ASP A 447 -22.50 -0.16 2.28
N PHE A 448 -21.73 -0.99 1.54
CA PHE A 448 -20.44 -0.56 0.98
C PHE A 448 -20.63 0.65 0.07
N TYR A 449 -21.53 0.56 -0.92
CA TYR A 449 -21.84 1.69 -1.81
C TYR A 449 -22.25 2.95 -1.04
N ARG A 450 -23.15 2.83 -0.05
CA ARG A 450 -23.57 3.97 0.78
C ARG A 450 -22.44 4.57 1.61
N SER A 451 -21.47 3.76 2.02
CA SER A 451 -20.36 4.23 2.84
C SER A 451 -19.38 5.13 2.08
N ALA A 452 -19.46 5.19 0.74
CA ALA A 452 -18.79 6.21 -0.06
C ALA A 452 -19.14 7.63 0.41
N SER A 453 -20.42 7.88 0.70
CA SER A 453 -20.92 9.18 1.16
C SER A 453 -20.78 9.42 2.67
N PHE A 454 -20.36 8.40 3.44
CA PHE A 454 -20.23 8.51 4.91
C PHE A 454 -18.94 7.84 5.42
N PRO A 455 -17.74 8.38 5.10
CA PRO A 455 -16.46 7.78 5.51
C PRO A 455 -16.34 7.54 7.02
N SER A 456 -16.85 8.46 7.85
CA SER A 456 -16.86 8.32 9.32
C SER A 456 -17.64 7.11 9.84
N ARG A 457 -18.46 6.48 8.99
CA ARG A 457 -19.26 5.28 9.30
C ARG A 457 -18.65 3.99 8.75
N ARG A 458 -17.56 4.04 7.98
CA ARG A 458 -16.91 2.84 7.42
C ARG A 458 -16.43 1.87 8.50
N ILE A 459 -16.03 2.40 9.67
CA ILE A 459 -15.69 1.56 10.83
C ILE A 459 -16.84 0.67 11.33
N ASP A 460 -18.10 1.07 11.10
CA ASP A 460 -19.31 0.34 11.49
C ASP A 460 -19.68 -0.79 10.50
N LEU A 461 -19.00 -0.90 9.35
CA LEU A 461 -19.23 -1.99 8.39
C LEU A 461 -18.93 -3.35 9.05
N ASN A 462 -19.78 -4.34 8.75
CA ASN A 462 -19.71 -5.66 9.37
C ASN A 462 -18.64 -6.58 8.75
N ILE A 463 -17.41 -6.10 8.68
CA ILE A 463 -16.25 -6.84 8.16
C ILE A 463 -15.41 -7.46 9.31
N PRO A 464 -14.71 -8.59 9.08
CA PRO A 464 -13.99 -9.35 10.11
C PRO A 464 -12.66 -8.73 10.58
N SER A 465 -12.54 -7.40 10.53
CA SER A 465 -11.41 -6.63 11.05
C SER A 465 -11.90 -5.25 11.51
N ILE A 466 -11.11 -4.55 12.32
CA ILE A 466 -11.42 -3.19 12.77
C ILE A 466 -10.23 -2.29 12.51
N ASN A 467 -10.46 -1.19 11.80
CA ASN A 467 -9.48 -0.12 11.65
C ASN A 467 -10.06 1.20 12.17
N ALA A 468 -9.29 1.93 12.96
CA ALA A 468 -9.59 3.27 13.41
C ALA A 468 -8.39 4.18 13.07
N PRO A 469 -8.26 4.64 11.82
CA PRO A 469 -7.11 5.43 11.37
C PRO A 469 -6.99 6.77 12.10
N ALA A 470 -8.09 7.26 12.71
CA ALA A 470 -8.07 8.33 13.68
C ALA A 470 -8.85 7.93 14.94
N MET A 471 -8.13 7.67 16.03
CA MET A 471 -8.70 7.38 17.35
C MET A 471 -8.32 8.49 18.35
N PRO A 472 -9.19 9.49 18.59
CA PRO A 472 -8.89 10.62 19.48
C PRO A 472 -8.96 10.32 20.98
N GLY A 473 -9.28 9.07 21.34
CA GLY A 473 -9.23 8.58 22.70
C GLY A 473 -10.21 7.44 22.94
N ILE A 474 -11.44 7.55 22.41
CA ILE A 474 -12.43 6.48 22.49
C ILE A 474 -13.16 6.36 21.15
N VAL A 475 -13.17 5.15 20.60
CA VAL A 475 -13.98 4.80 19.43
C VAL A 475 -14.88 3.63 19.80
N GLN A 476 -16.10 3.63 19.25
CA GLN A 476 -17.05 2.55 19.41
C GLN A 476 -17.56 2.16 18.03
N THR A 477 -17.63 0.86 17.79
CA THR A 477 -18.15 0.25 16.56
C THR A 477 -18.95 -1.01 16.91
N PHE A 478 -19.55 -1.64 15.91
CA PHE A 478 -20.39 -2.82 16.05
C PHE A 478 -20.00 -3.90 15.04
N ARG A 479 -20.12 -5.17 15.44
CA ARG A 479 -20.08 -6.32 14.55
C ARG A 479 -21.31 -7.17 14.79
N THR A 480 -21.87 -7.78 13.76
CA THR A 480 -22.98 -8.72 13.85
C THR A 480 -22.47 -10.09 13.43
N ALA A 481 -22.30 -10.96 14.43
CA ALA A 481 -21.92 -12.35 14.22
C ALA A 481 -23.18 -13.15 13.87
N LYS A 482 -23.13 -13.94 12.80
CA LYS A 482 -24.18 -14.88 12.42
C LYS A 482 -23.69 -16.32 12.57
N ASN A 483 -24.47 -17.16 13.24
CA ASN A 483 -24.20 -18.59 13.30
C ASN A 483 -24.46 -19.23 11.93
N ALA A 484 -23.40 -19.71 11.29
CA ALA A 484 -23.40 -20.33 9.98
C ALA A 484 -23.42 -21.86 10.03
N SER A 485 -23.35 -22.47 11.22
CA SER A 485 -23.44 -23.92 11.40
C SER A 485 -24.88 -24.39 11.62
N ASP A 486 -25.06 -25.71 11.71
CA ASP A 486 -26.31 -26.38 12.05
C ASP A 486 -26.44 -26.70 13.55
N GLU A 487 -25.49 -26.24 14.36
CA GLU A 487 -25.45 -26.44 15.82
C GLU A 487 -25.72 -25.14 16.58
N THR A 488 -26.24 -25.25 17.81
CA THR A 488 -26.30 -24.11 18.72
C THR A 488 -24.92 -23.88 19.32
N LEU A 489 -24.31 -22.74 19.03
CA LEU A 489 -22.96 -22.39 19.47
C LEU A 489 -23.00 -21.42 20.65
N THR A 490 -22.02 -21.52 21.55
CA THR A 490 -21.85 -20.58 22.67
C THR A 490 -20.43 -20.07 22.68
N TYR A 491 -20.27 -18.75 22.63
CA TYR A 491 -18.96 -18.11 22.56
C TYR A 491 -18.69 -17.26 23.79
N THR A 492 -17.43 -17.27 24.25
CA THR A 492 -16.88 -16.26 25.16
C THR A 492 -15.94 -15.34 24.41
N VAL A 493 -15.91 -14.05 24.80
CA VAL A 493 -15.07 -13.05 24.16
C VAL A 493 -13.91 -12.67 25.06
N SER A 494 -12.69 -12.74 24.52
CA SER A 494 -11.49 -12.17 25.14
C SER A 494 -10.80 -11.18 24.19
N THR A 495 -9.96 -10.31 24.72
CA THR A 495 -9.34 -9.22 23.93
C THR A 495 -7.91 -8.94 24.39
N THR A 496 -7.03 -8.61 23.46
CA THR A 496 -5.64 -8.22 23.72
C THR A 496 -5.29 -6.91 23.00
N THR A 497 -4.25 -6.22 23.47
CA THR A 497 -3.71 -5.00 22.86
C THR A 497 -2.22 -4.90 23.17
N ASN A 498 -1.42 -4.46 22.20
CA ASN A 498 0.01 -4.21 22.40
C ASN A 498 0.28 -2.89 23.15
N ALA A 499 -0.72 -2.02 23.26
CA ALA A 499 -0.62 -0.70 23.86
C ALA A 499 -0.96 -0.70 25.35
N PHE A 500 0.04 -0.44 26.21
CA PHE A 500 -0.18 -0.25 27.65
C PHE A 500 -1.04 0.99 27.90
N GLY A 501 -2.16 0.82 28.63
CA GLY A 501 -3.13 1.90 28.88
C GLY A 501 -4.27 1.98 27.86
N ALA A 502 -4.24 1.13 26.82
CA ALA A 502 -5.38 0.87 25.95
C ALA A 502 -6.27 -0.24 26.52
N ALA A 503 -7.55 -0.24 26.16
CA ALA A 503 -8.47 -1.34 26.43
C ALA A 503 -9.45 -1.51 25.27
N ILE A 504 -9.58 -2.74 24.78
CA ILE A 504 -10.65 -3.17 23.90
C ILE A 504 -11.68 -3.88 24.76
N THR A 505 -12.97 -3.55 24.60
CA THR A 505 -14.06 -4.18 25.34
C THR A 505 -15.18 -4.55 24.39
N VAL A 506 -15.70 -5.77 24.54
CA VAL A 506 -16.79 -6.30 23.72
C VAL A 506 -17.98 -6.63 24.60
N SER A 507 -19.19 -6.29 24.15
CA SER A 507 -20.44 -6.52 24.87
C SER A 507 -21.52 -7.05 23.93
N PRO A 508 -22.18 -8.19 24.23
CA PRO A 508 -21.94 -9.05 25.40
C PRO A 508 -20.58 -9.78 25.32
N SER A 509 -20.01 -10.14 26.47
CA SER A 509 -18.76 -10.92 26.56
C SER A 509 -18.98 -12.44 26.50
N GLN A 510 -20.24 -12.86 26.49
CA GLN A 510 -20.66 -14.24 26.26
C GLN A 510 -22.04 -14.24 25.61
N PHE A 511 -22.26 -15.09 24.61
CA PHE A 511 -23.54 -15.22 23.94
C PHE A 511 -23.72 -16.63 23.35
N THR A 512 -24.98 -17.02 23.14
CA THR A 512 -25.37 -18.29 22.55
C THR A 512 -26.26 -18.01 21.35
N LEU A 513 -26.02 -18.69 20.23
CA LEU A 513 -26.77 -18.52 18.98
C LEU A 513 -27.27 -19.87 18.48
N ALA A 514 -28.57 -19.99 18.23
CA ALA A 514 -29.11 -21.10 17.46
C ALA A 514 -28.65 -21.01 15.98
N PRO A 515 -28.75 -22.10 15.20
CA PRO A 515 -28.45 -22.08 13.75
C PRO A 515 -29.15 -20.92 13.02
N GLY A 516 -28.38 -20.12 12.29
CA GLY A 516 -28.87 -18.95 11.54
C GLY A 516 -29.20 -17.71 12.38
N GLU A 517 -29.12 -17.77 13.72
CA GLU A 517 -29.31 -16.61 14.59
C GLU A 517 -28.11 -15.65 14.53
N SER A 518 -28.30 -14.40 14.93
CA SER A 518 -27.24 -13.40 14.97
C SER A 518 -27.19 -12.64 16.28
N ALA A 519 -25.98 -12.24 16.70
CA ALA A 519 -25.74 -11.36 17.84
C ALA A 519 -24.96 -10.11 17.40
N THR A 520 -25.40 -8.95 17.86
CA THR A 520 -24.64 -7.71 17.70
C THR A 520 -23.67 -7.54 18.87
N LEU A 521 -22.38 -7.48 18.54
CA LEU A 521 -21.27 -7.22 19.42
C LEU A 521 -20.94 -5.72 19.38
N ARG A 522 -21.09 -5.04 20.51
CA ARG A 522 -20.63 -3.65 20.67
C ARG A 522 -19.17 -3.65 21.10
N ILE A 523 -18.33 -3.02 20.31
CA ILE A 523 -16.88 -3.00 20.48
C ILE A 523 -16.46 -1.58 20.82
N ARG A 524 -15.74 -1.41 21.92
CA ARG A 524 -15.23 -0.12 22.36
C ARG A 524 -13.72 -0.19 22.56
N ILE A 525 -13.01 0.66 21.84
CA ILE A 525 -11.56 0.87 21.96
C ILE A 525 -11.37 2.14 22.78
N LYS A 526 -10.61 2.06 23.87
CA LYS A 526 -10.30 3.18 24.77
C LYS A 526 -8.78 3.31 24.90
N GLY A 527 -8.25 4.47 24.60
CA GLY A 527 -6.83 4.83 24.68
C GLY A 527 -6.61 6.29 25.05
N VAL A 528 -7.42 6.83 25.98
CA VAL A 528 -7.43 8.27 26.34
C VAL A 528 -6.06 8.82 26.76
N ASN A 529 -5.20 7.97 27.36
CA ASN A 529 -3.86 8.35 27.84
C ASN A 529 -2.73 7.79 26.97
N LEU A 530 -3.03 7.21 25.81
CA LEU A 530 -2.00 6.75 24.89
C LEU A 530 -1.29 7.95 24.27
N ALA A 531 0.02 7.80 24.05
CA ALA A 531 0.76 8.72 23.21
C ALA A 531 0.23 8.65 21.77
N PRO A 532 0.39 9.72 20.96
CA PRO A 532 0.06 9.63 19.55
C PRO A 532 0.83 8.51 18.85
N GLY A 533 0.18 7.79 17.92
CA GLY A 533 0.82 6.72 17.14
C GLY A 533 -0.06 5.51 16.88
N GLN A 534 0.44 4.62 16.02
CA GLN A 534 -0.22 3.39 15.59
C GLN A 534 -0.14 2.28 16.64
N TYR A 535 -1.27 1.62 16.90
CA TYR A 535 -1.39 0.52 17.85
C TYR A 535 -2.27 -0.62 17.31
N PHE A 536 -2.15 -1.79 17.93
CA PHE A 536 -2.84 -2.99 17.50
C PHE A 536 -3.43 -3.77 18.67
N GLY A 537 -4.45 -4.56 18.38
CA GLY A 537 -5.06 -5.50 19.30
C GLY A 537 -5.81 -6.60 18.57
N GLN A 538 -6.44 -7.47 19.35
CA GLN A 538 -7.15 -8.62 18.84
C GLN A 538 -8.39 -8.89 19.67
N ILE A 539 -9.44 -9.37 19.02
CA ILE A 539 -10.65 -9.89 19.66
C ILE A 539 -10.67 -11.39 19.38
N MET A 540 -10.75 -12.20 20.43
CA MET A 540 -10.92 -13.65 20.34
C MET A 540 -12.35 -14.02 20.70
N LEU A 541 -12.91 -14.95 19.95
CA LEU A 541 -14.22 -15.56 20.16
C LEU A 541 -13.97 -17.05 20.34
N ASP A 542 -13.96 -17.50 21.59
CA ASP A 542 -13.64 -18.88 21.94
C ASP A 542 -14.94 -19.71 22.01
N ASP A 543 -15.02 -20.82 21.26
CA ASP A 543 -16.17 -21.73 21.31
C ASP A 543 -16.13 -22.52 22.62
N VAL A 544 -17.10 -22.29 23.50
CA VAL A 544 -17.13 -22.87 24.85
C VAL A 544 -17.19 -24.40 24.83
N ASN A 545 -17.79 -25.00 23.81
CA ASN A 545 -18.04 -26.45 23.76
C ASN A 545 -17.35 -27.15 22.58
N GLY A 546 -16.53 -26.44 21.81
CA GLY A 546 -15.92 -26.93 20.58
C GLY A 546 -14.51 -26.40 20.37
N ASP A 547 -14.10 -26.38 19.10
CA ASP A 547 -12.79 -25.93 18.61
C ASP A 547 -12.92 -24.87 17.49
N ARG A 548 -14.11 -24.28 17.33
CA ARG A 548 -14.41 -23.23 16.34
C ARG A 548 -14.01 -21.84 16.84
N ASP A 549 -12.78 -21.73 17.30
CA ASP A 549 -12.22 -20.48 17.82
C ASP A 549 -11.96 -19.51 16.67
N LEU A 550 -12.33 -18.24 16.88
CA LEU A 550 -12.19 -17.18 15.89
C LEU A 550 -11.42 -15.99 16.45
N HIS A 551 -10.77 -15.23 15.58
CA HIS A 551 -10.21 -13.93 15.95
C HIS A 551 -10.51 -12.83 14.93
N MET A 552 -10.39 -11.59 15.38
CA MET A 552 -10.45 -10.40 14.52
C MET A 552 -9.32 -9.44 14.89
N PRO A 553 -8.50 -8.99 13.92
CA PRO A 553 -7.49 -7.97 14.16
C PRO A 553 -8.12 -6.60 14.37
N VAL A 554 -7.50 -5.80 15.23
CA VAL A 554 -7.87 -4.41 15.52
C VAL A 554 -6.65 -3.53 15.33
N ALA A 555 -6.74 -2.53 14.47
CA ALA A 555 -5.77 -1.46 14.30
C ALA A 555 -6.39 -0.12 14.71
N PHE A 556 -5.63 0.72 15.40
CA PHE A 556 -6.08 2.06 15.76
C PHE A 556 -4.89 3.01 15.92
N ASN A 557 -5.01 4.20 15.34
CA ASN A 557 -3.98 5.24 15.47
C ASN A 557 -4.45 6.31 16.46
N ARG A 558 -3.72 6.47 17.55
CA ARG A 558 -4.01 7.53 18.52
C ARG A 558 -3.62 8.87 17.89
N MET A 559 -4.62 9.64 17.50
CA MET A 559 -4.46 11.02 17.01
C MET A 559 -5.77 11.79 17.17
N GLN A 560 -5.71 13.12 17.19
CA GLN A 560 -6.94 13.91 17.10
C GLN A 560 -7.58 13.72 15.72
N GLY A 561 -8.91 13.68 15.65
CA GLY A 561 -9.62 13.61 14.37
C GLY A 561 -9.78 14.99 13.74
N ALA A 562 -10.75 15.14 12.84
CA ALA A 562 -11.14 16.44 12.23
C ALA A 562 -11.63 17.52 13.23
N ALA A 563 -11.62 17.21 14.53
CA ALA A 563 -11.79 18.20 15.57
C ALA A 563 -10.87 17.87 16.74
N ALA A 564 -10.25 18.92 17.28
CA ALA A 564 -9.49 18.87 18.51
C ALA A 564 -10.38 19.26 19.69
N VAL A 565 -10.13 18.66 20.85
CA VAL A 565 -10.71 19.07 22.13
C VAL A 565 -9.57 19.36 23.10
N THR A 566 -9.69 20.44 23.85
CA THR A 566 -8.79 20.79 24.94
C THR A 566 -9.58 21.12 26.21
N THR A 567 -8.98 20.80 27.35
CA THR A 567 -9.49 21.08 28.70
C THR A 567 -8.37 21.70 29.51
N GLU A 568 -8.48 22.99 29.76
CA GLU A 568 -7.50 23.72 30.54
C GLU A 568 -8.08 24.07 31.90
N CYS A 569 -7.38 23.74 32.97
CA CYS A 569 -7.75 24.11 34.34
C CYS A 569 -6.72 25.08 34.93
N SER A 570 -7.19 26.07 35.68
CA SER A 570 -6.37 27.15 36.25
C SER A 570 -5.35 26.67 37.29
N ALA A 571 -5.50 25.44 37.78
CA ALA A 571 -4.58 24.79 38.70
C ALA A 571 -4.58 23.28 38.47
N THR A 572 -3.43 22.65 38.71
CA THR A 572 -3.23 21.19 38.67
C THR A 572 -3.34 20.55 40.06
N SER A 573 -3.68 21.34 41.09
CA SER A 573 -3.94 20.87 42.44
C SER A 573 -5.07 21.65 43.10
N ALA A 574 -5.74 21.02 44.07
CA ALA A 574 -6.79 21.62 44.89
C ALA A 574 -6.77 21.01 46.30
N THR A 575 -7.34 21.70 47.30
CA THR A 575 -7.57 21.11 48.63
C THR A 575 -9.05 20.81 48.85
N VAL A 576 -9.35 19.84 49.71
CA VAL A 576 -10.74 19.49 50.04
C VAL A 576 -11.45 20.68 50.68
N GLY A 577 -12.49 21.19 50.02
CA GLY A 577 -13.22 22.38 50.47
C GLY A 577 -12.48 23.72 50.31
N GLY A 578 -11.31 23.71 49.67
CA GLY A 578 -10.51 24.89 49.38
C GLY A 578 -11.02 25.70 48.18
N ASP A 579 -10.12 26.50 47.60
CA ASP A 579 -10.42 27.37 46.46
C ASP A 579 -10.91 26.57 45.25
N GLU A 580 -11.83 27.18 44.49
CA GLU A 580 -12.36 26.58 43.27
C GLU A 580 -11.34 26.67 42.12
N VAL A 581 -11.22 25.60 41.35
CA VAL A 581 -10.39 25.55 40.14
C VAL A 581 -11.29 25.83 38.94
N ALA A 582 -10.96 26.85 38.15
CA ALA A 582 -11.68 27.15 36.92
C ALA A 582 -11.15 26.28 35.78
N CYS A 583 -12.04 25.62 35.04
CA CYS A 583 -11.70 24.85 33.86
C CYS A 583 -12.45 25.40 32.64
N THR A 584 -11.80 25.39 31.48
CA THR A 584 -12.37 25.74 30.19
C THR A 584 -12.22 24.55 29.26
N ALA A 585 -13.33 24.14 28.66
CA ALA A 585 -13.38 23.13 27.62
C ALA A 585 -13.54 23.83 26.27
N THR A 586 -12.66 23.53 25.32
CA THR A 586 -12.69 24.10 23.97
C THR A 586 -12.68 22.97 22.95
N ALA A 587 -13.55 23.03 21.95
CA ALA A 587 -13.46 22.23 20.74
C ALA A 587 -13.17 23.13 19.55
N THR A 588 -12.26 22.70 18.69
CA THR A 588 -11.87 23.41 17.48
C THR A 588 -12.05 22.48 16.30
N ASN A 589 -12.72 22.95 15.24
CA ASN A 589 -12.74 22.24 13.97
C ASN A 589 -11.37 22.41 13.31
N THR A 590 -10.71 21.30 13.02
CA THR A 590 -9.40 21.30 12.35
C THR A 590 -9.50 20.86 10.89
N GLY A 591 -10.70 20.46 10.43
CA GLY A 591 -10.99 20.17 9.03
C GLY A 591 -11.71 21.33 8.32
N PHE A 592 -11.93 21.19 7.02
CA PHE A 592 -12.52 22.23 6.16
C PHE A 592 -14.04 22.19 6.07
N SER A 593 -14.69 21.13 6.57
CA SER A 593 -16.15 20.98 6.52
C SER A 593 -16.82 21.35 7.83
N ASP A 594 -17.95 22.05 7.74
CA ASP A 594 -18.82 22.33 8.88
C ASP A 594 -19.43 21.03 9.44
N PHE A 595 -19.55 20.91 10.76
CA PHE A 595 -20.31 19.80 11.35
C PHE A 595 -21.01 20.15 12.66
N GLY A 596 -22.11 19.44 12.93
CA GLY A 596 -22.82 19.51 14.19
C GLY A 596 -22.08 18.75 15.30
N ALA A 597 -21.94 19.36 16.48
CA ALA A 597 -21.20 18.78 17.58
C ALA A 597 -21.86 18.91 18.96
N ASN A 598 -21.51 17.97 19.83
CA ASN A 598 -21.94 17.89 21.21
C ASN A 598 -20.73 17.73 22.12
N MET A 599 -20.50 18.66 23.03
CA MET A 599 -19.45 18.60 24.02
C MET A 599 -20.00 18.22 25.40
N ASN A 600 -19.27 17.38 26.13
CA ASN A 600 -19.59 16.99 27.49
C ASN A 600 -18.32 16.95 28.35
N SER A 601 -18.30 17.66 29.48
CA SER A 601 -17.24 17.52 30.49
C SER A 601 -17.76 16.76 31.70
N SER A 602 -16.97 15.83 32.21
CA SER A 602 -17.26 15.07 33.41
C SER A 602 -16.09 15.10 34.38
N VAL A 603 -16.37 15.12 35.68
CA VAL A 603 -15.34 15.15 36.73
C VAL A 603 -15.38 13.89 37.60
N SER A 604 -14.21 13.43 38.04
CA SER A 604 -14.08 12.28 38.95
C SER A 604 -14.77 12.53 40.30
N PRO A 605 -15.07 11.47 41.08
CA PRO A 605 -15.77 11.59 42.35
C PRO A 605 -15.15 12.53 43.39
N GLU A 606 -13.83 12.73 43.31
CA GLU A 606 -13.00 13.63 44.13
C GLU A 606 -13.30 15.11 43.88
N LEU A 607 -13.99 15.44 42.80
CA LEU A 607 -14.41 16.79 42.43
C LEU A 607 -15.94 16.90 42.40
N ARG A 608 -16.41 18.14 42.55
CA ARG A 608 -17.78 18.55 42.20
C ARG A 608 -17.73 19.83 41.39
N ILE A 609 -18.69 20.01 40.48
CA ILE A 609 -18.87 21.25 39.73
C ILE A 609 -19.72 22.22 40.56
N THR A 610 -19.23 23.45 40.73
CA THR A 610 -19.86 24.50 41.54
C THR A 610 -20.49 25.61 40.69
N SER A 611 -19.95 25.89 39.50
CA SER A 611 -20.55 26.81 38.53
C SER A 611 -20.27 26.39 37.09
N VAL A 612 -21.12 26.85 36.16
CA VAL A 612 -20.99 26.63 34.71
C VAL A 612 -21.38 27.92 33.98
N ASP A 613 -20.64 28.27 32.95
CA ASP A 613 -20.94 29.35 32.01
C ASP A 613 -20.85 28.83 30.56
N GLY A 614 -21.78 29.25 29.70
CA GLY A 614 -21.83 28.83 28.29
C GLY A 614 -22.34 27.40 28.01
N ALA A 615 -22.72 26.63 29.04
CA ALA A 615 -23.24 25.26 28.88
C ALA A 615 -24.26 24.90 29.98
N ASN A 616 -24.86 23.70 29.89
CA ASN A 616 -25.84 23.21 30.87
C ASN A 616 -25.20 22.21 31.84
N GLN A 617 -25.28 22.49 33.14
CA GLN A 617 -24.95 21.50 34.16
C GLN A 617 -26.07 20.45 34.25
N THR A 618 -25.76 19.18 34.00
CA THR A 618 -26.76 18.09 34.04
C THR A 618 -26.83 17.42 35.41
N ASN A 619 -25.72 17.41 36.15
CA ASN A 619 -25.63 16.96 37.54
C ASN A 619 -24.39 17.59 38.22
N SER A 620 -24.12 17.26 39.48
CA SER A 620 -22.97 17.81 40.24
C SER A 620 -21.59 17.45 39.68
N ARG A 621 -21.50 16.65 38.61
CA ARG A 621 -20.27 16.15 37.99
C ARG A 621 -20.27 16.18 36.47
N THR A 622 -21.29 16.72 35.81
CA THR A 622 -21.35 16.71 34.33
C THR A 622 -21.89 18.02 33.77
N VAL A 623 -21.17 18.58 32.80
CA VAL A 623 -21.53 19.74 31.97
C VAL A 623 -21.78 19.28 30.53
N ARG A 624 -22.77 19.85 29.85
CA ARG A 624 -23.11 19.52 28.46
C ARG A 624 -23.44 20.75 27.64
N LEU A 625 -22.83 20.83 26.46
CA LEU A 625 -23.15 21.76 25.38
C LEU A 625 -23.55 20.92 24.14
N ALA A 626 -24.75 21.10 23.62
CA ALA A 626 -25.31 20.22 22.58
C ALA A 626 -25.83 20.99 21.38
N ASN A 627 -25.93 20.31 20.24
CA ASN A 627 -26.48 20.82 18.97
C ASN A 627 -25.84 22.14 18.53
N GLN A 628 -24.52 22.23 18.66
CA GLN A 628 -23.77 23.38 18.16
C GLN A 628 -23.23 23.07 16.78
N GLU A 629 -23.04 24.08 15.96
CA GLU A 629 -22.38 23.97 14.66
C GLU A 629 -20.93 24.45 14.79
N LEU A 630 -19.99 23.68 14.26
CA LEU A 630 -18.56 23.98 14.23
C LEU A 630 -18.18 24.23 12.78
N ALA A 631 -17.98 25.50 12.43
CA ALA A 631 -17.56 25.89 11.08
C ALA A 631 -16.19 25.27 10.73
N GLY A 632 -16.01 24.85 9.48
CA GLY A 632 -14.73 24.37 8.95
C GLY A 632 -13.70 25.49 8.86
N ALA A 633 -12.41 25.11 8.89
CA ALA A 633 -11.33 26.00 8.53
C ALA A 633 -11.49 26.47 7.07
N GLN A 634 -10.97 27.64 6.76
CA GLN A 634 -10.86 28.16 5.40
C GLN A 634 -9.37 28.25 5.08
N PRO A 635 -8.86 27.52 4.07
CA PRO A 635 -7.47 27.64 3.68
C PRO A 635 -7.18 29.03 3.09
N GLY A 636 -5.90 29.41 3.01
CA GLY A 636 -5.51 30.58 2.23
C GLY A 636 -5.85 30.40 0.75
N ILE A 637 -5.91 31.50 0.01
CA ILE A 637 -6.16 31.49 -1.43
C ILE A 637 -4.92 32.04 -2.12
N PRO A 638 -4.12 31.18 -2.77
CA PRO A 638 -3.01 31.58 -3.61
C PRO A 638 -3.50 32.39 -4.82
N SER A 639 -2.64 33.31 -5.25
CA SER A 639 -2.77 34.12 -6.45
C SER A 639 -1.40 34.23 -7.10
N ILE A 640 -1.37 34.51 -8.39
CA ILE A 640 -0.13 34.60 -9.18
C ILE A 640 -0.10 35.92 -9.94
N ASP A 641 1.02 36.64 -9.85
CA ASP A 641 1.19 37.94 -10.51
C ASP A 641 2.61 38.06 -11.08
N PRO A 642 2.85 38.85 -12.14
CA PRO A 642 4.19 39.16 -12.61
C PRO A 642 5.08 39.78 -11.51
N GLY A 643 6.26 39.20 -11.29
CA GLY A 643 7.18 39.64 -10.26
C GLY A 643 8.45 38.80 -10.19
N ALA A 644 9.60 39.46 -10.30
CA ALA A 644 10.91 38.85 -10.15
C ALA A 644 11.47 39.04 -8.74
N LEU A 645 12.20 38.03 -8.25
CA LEU A 645 13.02 38.13 -7.03
C LEU A 645 14.49 38.36 -7.39
N PHE A 646 15.16 37.35 -7.96
CA PHE A 646 16.56 37.40 -8.39
C PHE A 646 16.76 37.11 -9.88
N GLY A 647 15.69 36.73 -10.60
CA GLY A 647 15.79 36.15 -11.94
C GLY A 647 16.27 34.69 -11.92
N TYR A 648 16.26 34.06 -13.08
CA TYR A 648 16.79 32.72 -13.27
C TYR A 648 18.29 32.62 -12.93
N LEU A 649 18.67 31.58 -12.20
CA LEU A 649 20.07 31.28 -11.86
C LEU A 649 20.40 29.80 -12.05
N ALA A 650 21.09 29.45 -13.13
CA ALA A 650 21.48 28.06 -13.42
C ALA A 650 22.21 27.38 -12.24
N LEU A 651 21.59 26.38 -11.61
CA LEU A 651 22.14 25.70 -10.44
C LEU A 651 23.40 24.89 -10.76
N ALA A 652 23.56 24.46 -12.02
CA ALA A 652 24.78 23.81 -12.50
C ALA A 652 26.03 24.69 -12.34
N ASP A 653 25.91 26.02 -12.44
CA ASP A 653 27.03 26.95 -12.23
C ASP A 653 27.52 26.99 -10.77
N PHE A 654 26.69 26.50 -9.84
CA PHE A 654 27.02 26.34 -8.43
C PHE A 654 27.53 24.92 -8.10
N GLY A 655 27.71 24.08 -9.12
CA GLY A 655 28.16 22.70 -8.95
C GLY A 655 27.08 21.74 -8.44
N VAL A 656 25.81 22.13 -8.53
CA VAL A 656 24.67 21.26 -8.23
C VAL A 656 24.53 20.25 -9.35
N THR A 657 24.44 18.97 -9.00
CA THR A 657 24.17 17.88 -9.95
C THR A 657 22.68 17.56 -9.96
N PRO A 658 22.11 17.25 -11.13
CA PRO A 658 20.70 16.90 -11.19
C PRO A 658 20.45 15.52 -10.58
N THR A 659 19.23 15.33 -10.12
CA THR A 659 18.66 14.03 -9.79
C THR A 659 17.83 13.59 -11.00
N ALA A 660 18.09 12.38 -11.49
CA ALA A 660 17.30 11.80 -12.56
C ALA A 660 15.87 11.54 -12.05
N ILE A 661 14.90 11.75 -12.92
CA ILE A 661 13.48 11.50 -12.69
C ILE A 661 12.93 10.92 -13.99
N GLY A 662 12.13 9.86 -13.91
CA GLY A 662 11.45 9.26 -15.05
C GLY A 662 10.12 9.94 -15.37
N ASP A 663 9.37 9.32 -16.25
CA ASP A 663 7.99 9.68 -16.60
C ASP A 663 7.03 9.33 -15.45
N GLU A 664 6.04 10.18 -15.18
CA GLU A 664 5.11 10.05 -14.04
C GLU A 664 5.78 9.75 -12.68
N GLU A 665 6.98 10.28 -12.46
CA GLU A 665 7.70 10.15 -11.19
C GLU A 665 7.65 11.45 -10.37
N ALA A 666 7.98 11.34 -9.09
CA ALA A 666 8.14 12.50 -8.22
C ALA A 666 9.29 12.32 -7.23
N ILE A 667 9.90 13.43 -6.83
CA ILE A 667 10.94 13.48 -5.80
C ILE A 667 10.43 14.32 -4.63
N ASN A 668 10.33 13.70 -3.45
CA ASN A 668 10.03 14.40 -2.20
C ASN A 668 11.31 14.96 -1.55
N TYR A 669 11.36 16.27 -1.37
CA TYR A 669 12.43 16.97 -0.66
C TYR A 669 11.98 17.35 0.74
N SER A 670 12.72 16.91 1.76
CA SER A 670 12.63 17.48 3.10
C SER A 670 13.45 18.76 3.18
N VAL A 671 12.80 19.86 3.55
CA VAL A 671 13.37 21.21 3.58
C VAL A 671 13.17 21.86 4.96
N SER A 672 13.87 22.97 5.21
CA SER A 672 13.55 23.77 6.39
C SER A 672 12.14 24.36 6.26
N PRO A 673 11.47 24.68 7.38
CA PRO A 673 10.11 25.20 7.35
C PRO A 673 9.94 26.39 6.41
N PHE A 674 9.00 26.31 5.48
CA PHE A 674 8.58 27.39 4.60
C PHE A 674 7.07 27.60 4.70
N VAL A 675 6.59 28.76 4.25
CA VAL A 675 5.17 29.13 4.35
C VAL A 675 4.54 29.17 2.98
N TYR A 676 3.36 28.56 2.85
CA TYR A 676 2.52 28.62 1.66
C TYR A 676 1.04 28.60 2.06
N ALA A 677 0.21 29.42 1.41
CA ALA A 677 -1.23 29.55 1.68
C ALA A 677 -1.59 29.82 3.17
N GLY A 678 -0.64 30.38 3.93
CA GLY A 678 -0.77 30.66 5.37
C GLY A 678 -0.39 29.52 6.31
N ASP A 679 -0.06 28.34 5.78
CA ASP A 679 0.38 27.17 6.53
C ASP A 679 1.89 26.93 6.38
N THR A 680 2.48 26.19 7.32
CA THR A 680 3.92 25.88 7.34
C THR A 680 4.17 24.45 6.90
N TYR A 681 5.12 24.27 5.98
CA TYR A 681 5.48 22.98 5.39
C TYR A 681 6.98 22.73 5.53
N GLU A 682 7.34 21.44 5.62
CA GLU A 682 8.72 20.97 5.70
C GLU A 682 9.06 20.02 4.55
N THR A 683 8.11 19.78 3.64
CA THR A 683 8.26 18.87 2.50
C THR A 683 7.71 19.51 1.24
N LEU A 684 8.38 19.27 0.12
CA LEU A 684 7.94 19.63 -1.23
C LEU A 684 8.13 18.43 -2.16
N GLY A 685 7.07 17.96 -2.81
CA GLY A 685 7.14 16.91 -3.82
C GLY A 685 7.21 17.55 -5.20
N VAL A 686 8.27 17.29 -5.96
CA VAL A 686 8.47 17.82 -7.32
C VAL A 686 8.18 16.70 -8.31
N THR A 687 7.26 16.93 -9.24
CA THR A 687 6.85 15.92 -10.22
C THR A 687 7.64 16.05 -11.53
N SER A 688 7.71 14.97 -12.29
CA SER A 688 8.21 14.99 -13.68
C SER A 688 7.36 15.94 -14.55
N ASN A 689 6.06 16.03 -14.27
CA ASN A 689 5.08 16.84 -15.02
C ASN A 689 5.13 18.36 -14.74
N GLY A 690 6.23 18.86 -14.18
CA GLY A 690 6.56 20.30 -14.13
C GLY A 690 5.80 21.13 -13.09
N TYR A 691 5.20 20.48 -12.10
CA TYR A 691 4.64 21.13 -10.91
C TYR A 691 5.21 20.53 -9.62
N ALA A 692 4.80 21.10 -8.49
CA ALA A 692 5.13 20.59 -7.18
C ALA A 692 3.90 20.54 -6.27
N VAL A 693 3.83 19.49 -5.45
CA VAL A 693 2.83 19.33 -4.38
C VAL A 693 3.47 19.79 -3.07
N VAL A 694 2.92 20.87 -2.50
CA VAL A 694 3.36 21.40 -1.21
C VAL A 694 2.89 20.46 -0.11
N GLY A 695 3.80 20.01 0.76
CA GLY A 695 3.54 18.93 1.72
C GLY A 695 4.07 17.57 1.27
N GLY A 696 4.42 17.43 -0.02
CA GLY A 696 4.93 16.19 -0.60
C GLY A 696 3.88 15.44 -1.41
N VAL A 697 4.35 14.59 -2.31
CA VAL A 697 3.57 13.60 -3.04
C VAL A 697 3.38 12.39 -2.14
N GLU A 698 2.14 12.01 -1.83
CA GLU A 698 1.84 10.87 -0.95
C GLU A 698 1.55 9.59 -1.74
N ASP A 699 0.94 9.72 -2.92
CA ASP A 699 0.63 8.58 -3.80
C ASP A 699 0.63 8.99 -5.29
N SER A 700 0.31 8.05 -6.18
CA SER A 700 0.32 8.30 -7.63
C SER A 700 -0.77 9.26 -8.11
N ALA A 701 -1.85 9.48 -7.34
CA ALA A 701 -2.89 10.45 -7.72
C ALA A 701 -2.37 11.89 -7.64
N ASP A 702 -1.34 12.13 -6.83
CA ASP A 702 -0.65 13.41 -6.78
C ASP A 702 0.25 13.66 -8.01
N ILE A 703 0.40 12.68 -8.91
CA ILE A 703 1.25 12.73 -10.11
C ILE A 703 0.36 12.56 -11.35
N THR A 704 0.03 13.66 -12.03
CA THR A 704 -0.77 13.64 -13.25
C THR A 704 -0.16 14.51 -14.33
N PHE A 705 -0.09 13.95 -15.54
CA PHE A 705 0.37 14.64 -16.75
C PHE A 705 -0.70 15.56 -17.33
N VAL A 706 -1.97 15.40 -16.95
CA VAL A 706 -3.09 16.24 -17.40
C VAL A 706 -3.18 17.49 -16.51
N PRO A 707 -2.90 18.70 -17.02
CA PRO A 707 -2.99 19.93 -16.25
C PRO A 707 -4.44 20.29 -15.92
N GLN A 708 -4.66 20.89 -14.75
CA GLN A 708 -5.99 21.29 -14.25
C GLN A 708 -6.21 22.80 -14.34
N GLU A 709 -7.46 23.24 -14.51
CA GLU A 709 -7.83 24.66 -14.34
C GLU A 709 -7.88 24.97 -12.84
N LEU A 710 -7.08 25.93 -12.37
CA LEU A 710 -6.98 26.19 -10.93
C LEU A 710 -7.93 27.32 -10.51
N PRO A 711 -8.78 27.13 -9.47
CA PRO A 711 -8.81 25.98 -8.56
C PRO A 711 -9.70 24.81 -9.02
N ASP A 712 -9.25 23.59 -8.71
CA ASP A 712 -9.91 22.29 -8.90
C ASP A 712 -9.84 21.44 -7.61
N PRO A 713 -10.98 21.04 -6.99
CA PRO A 713 -10.98 20.21 -5.79
C PRO A 713 -10.57 18.73 -6.03
N THR A 714 -10.18 18.35 -7.26
CA THR A 714 -9.62 17.04 -7.56
C THR A 714 -8.11 17.03 -7.30
N VAL A 715 -7.58 15.91 -6.81
CA VAL A 715 -6.14 15.73 -6.55
C VAL A 715 -5.37 15.77 -7.89
N PRO A 716 -4.16 16.36 -7.94
CA PRO A 716 -3.37 16.94 -6.85
C PRO A 716 -3.90 18.28 -6.34
N ASN A 717 -3.87 18.49 -5.02
CA ASN A 717 -4.12 19.79 -4.41
C ASN A 717 -2.86 20.31 -3.71
N ASN A 718 -2.90 21.56 -3.22
CA ASN A 718 -1.73 22.24 -2.66
C ASN A 718 -0.60 22.45 -3.67
N VAL A 719 -0.97 22.76 -4.92
CA VAL A 719 -0.08 22.74 -6.07
C VAL A 719 0.64 24.08 -6.29
N LEU A 720 1.92 23.99 -6.62
CA LEU A 720 2.71 25.05 -7.26
C LEU A 720 3.07 24.60 -8.68
N ALA A 721 2.46 25.22 -9.68
CA ALA A 721 2.63 24.87 -11.09
C ALA A 721 3.38 25.99 -11.84
N PRO A 722 4.72 26.03 -11.84
CA PRO A 722 5.47 26.94 -12.69
C PRO A 722 5.27 26.62 -14.18
N PHE A 723 5.12 25.33 -14.54
CA PHE A 723 4.92 24.89 -15.91
C PHE A 723 4.38 23.46 -15.94
N TRP A 724 3.09 23.28 -15.68
CA TRP A 724 2.46 21.97 -15.63
C TRP A 724 1.95 21.54 -17.01
N THR A 725 2.57 20.50 -17.54
CA THR A 725 2.19 19.78 -18.77
C THR A 725 2.77 18.37 -18.69
N ASP A 726 2.43 17.54 -19.66
CA ASP A 726 3.05 16.23 -19.89
C ASP A 726 4.56 16.37 -20.19
N LEU A 727 5.40 16.15 -19.18
CA LEU A 727 6.86 16.28 -19.22
C LEU A 727 7.52 14.98 -18.73
N ASP A 728 8.60 14.62 -19.41
CA ASP A 728 9.37 13.41 -19.16
C ASP A 728 10.83 13.76 -18.84
N GLY A 729 11.33 13.22 -17.74
CA GLY A 729 12.73 13.36 -17.36
C GLY A 729 13.66 12.32 -18.01
N THR A 730 13.10 11.33 -18.70
CA THR A 730 13.86 10.36 -19.50
C THR A 730 14.65 11.09 -20.58
N ASP A 731 15.95 10.79 -20.63
CA ASP A 731 16.91 11.47 -21.52
C ASP A 731 17.02 13.01 -21.35
N ALA A 732 16.43 13.56 -20.28
CA ALA A 732 16.61 14.95 -19.87
C ALA A 732 17.70 15.09 -18.79
N PRO A 733 18.23 16.30 -18.53
CA PRO A 733 19.15 16.52 -17.43
C PRO A 733 18.55 16.16 -16.05
N GLY A 734 17.26 16.41 -15.82
CA GLY A 734 16.55 16.05 -14.59
C GLY A 734 16.29 17.25 -13.66
N ILE A 735 16.12 16.98 -12.36
CA ILE A 735 15.80 17.99 -11.34
C ILE A 735 17.04 18.42 -10.57
N TYR A 736 17.36 19.71 -10.60
CA TYR A 736 18.38 20.30 -9.74
C TYR A 736 17.70 20.91 -8.51
N ALA A 737 18.22 20.65 -7.32
CA ALA A 737 17.69 21.23 -6.09
C ALA A 737 18.81 21.66 -5.15
N ALA A 738 18.76 22.89 -4.65
CA ALA A 738 19.76 23.40 -3.72
C ALA A 738 19.20 24.49 -2.80
N ILE A 739 19.86 24.68 -1.65
CA ILE A 739 19.65 25.85 -0.80
C ILE A 739 20.63 26.95 -1.21
N ILE A 740 20.10 28.07 -1.68
CA ILE A 740 20.88 29.25 -2.06
C ILE A 740 20.71 30.31 -0.97
N ALA A 741 21.81 30.89 -0.52
CA ALA A 741 21.81 31.93 0.51
C ALA A 741 22.28 33.27 -0.07
N ASP A 742 21.56 34.35 0.26
CA ASP A 742 22.07 35.69 -0.01
C ASP A 742 23.22 36.00 0.96
N SER A 743 24.41 36.19 0.40
CA SER A 743 25.63 36.51 1.14
C SER A 743 25.57 37.80 1.97
N VAL A 744 24.61 38.69 1.69
CA VAL A 744 24.45 39.98 2.38
C VAL A 744 23.45 39.88 3.54
N THR A 745 22.27 39.32 3.30
CA THR A 745 21.19 39.23 4.29
C THR A 745 21.25 37.95 5.13
N GLY A 746 21.83 36.88 4.58
CA GLY A 746 21.83 35.55 5.17
C GLY A 746 20.51 34.79 5.00
N GLU A 747 19.54 35.37 4.28
CA GLU A 747 18.29 34.70 3.93
C GLU A 747 18.57 33.56 2.95
N GLN A 748 17.73 32.52 3.02
CA GLN A 748 17.92 31.27 2.30
C GLN A 748 16.67 30.94 1.50
N TRP A 749 16.88 30.39 0.30
CA TRP A 749 15.84 29.87 -0.56
C TRP A 749 16.17 28.44 -0.95
N PHE A 750 15.18 27.57 -0.87
CA PHE A 750 15.24 26.30 -1.57
C PHE A 750 14.84 26.55 -3.02
N VAL A 751 15.75 26.25 -3.95
CA VAL A 751 15.55 26.47 -5.38
C VAL A 751 15.51 25.11 -6.05
N VAL A 752 14.41 24.86 -6.76
CA VAL A 752 14.24 23.72 -7.65
C VAL A 752 14.34 24.25 -9.08
N GLU A 753 15.21 23.66 -9.88
CA GLU A 753 15.33 23.92 -11.32
C GLU A 753 15.01 22.63 -12.06
N SER A 754 13.93 22.66 -12.84
CA SER A 754 13.51 21.56 -13.69
C SER A 754 14.10 21.75 -15.07
N GLN A 755 14.75 20.70 -15.58
CA GLN A 755 15.21 20.60 -16.97
C GLN A 755 14.69 19.28 -17.55
N LEU A 756 13.50 19.32 -18.15
CA LEU A 756 12.73 18.14 -18.56
C LEU A 756 12.25 18.31 -20.00
N ASN A 757 12.11 17.21 -20.74
CA ASN A 757 11.62 17.27 -22.10
C ASN A 757 10.09 17.22 -22.11
N VAL A 758 9.44 17.86 -23.08
CA VAL A 758 8.03 17.57 -23.38
C VAL A 758 7.90 16.11 -23.80
N PHE A 759 6.95 15.39 -23.23
CA PHE A 759 6.80 13.94 -23.44
C PHE A 759 6.78 13.56 -24.93
N GLY A 760 7.58 12.55 -25.27
CA GLY A 760 7.74 12.06 -26.66
C GLY A 760 8.55 12.99 -27.58
N THR A 761 9.21 14.03 -27.05
CA THR A 761 10.01 14.99 -27.82
C THR A 761 11.43 15.16 -27.22
N SER A 762 12.23 16.01 -27.86
CA SER A 762 13.51 16.51 -27.30
C SER A 762 13.43 18.01 -26.97
N ASP A 763 12.21 18.54 -26.84
CA ASP A 763 11.96 19.94 -26.57
C ASP A 763 12.12 20.16 -25.06
N LEU A 764 13.28 20.71 -24.69
CA LEU A 764 13.70 20.87 -23.29
C LEU A 764 13.09 22.14 -22.68
N GLU A 765 12.31 21.96 -21.62
CA GLU A 765 11.75 23.03 -20.80
C GLU A 765 12.61 23.29 -19.58
N ILE A 766 12.87 24.58 -19.31
CA ILE A 766 13.72 25.03 -18.21
C ILE A 766 13.02 26.12 -17.40
N PHE A 767 12.79 25.85 -16.13
CA PHE A 767 12.15 26.79 -15.20
C PHE A 767 12.57 26.51 -13.76
N GLN A 768 12.41 27.51 -12.89
CA GLN A 768 12.75 27.40 -11.48
C GLN A 768 11.58 27.74 -10.56
N THR A 769 11.50 27.05 -9.45
CA THR A 769 10.67 27.42 -8.30
C THR A 769 11.57 27.77 -7.12
N TRP A 770 11.48 29.02 -6.68
CA TRP A 770 12.18 29.55 -5.51
C TRP A 770 11.24 29.56 -4.32
N ILE A 771 11.66 28.97 -3.20
CA ILE A 771 10.89 28.91 -1.96
C ILE A 771 11.72 29.49 -0.81
N GLY A 772 11.27 30.62 -0.26
CA GLY A 772 11.94 31.26 0.87
C GLY A 772 11.83 30.45 2.16
N LEU A 773 12.97 30.22 2.79
CA LEU A 773 13.10 29.55 4.10
C LEU A 773 13.21 30.59 5.23
N ASN A 774 12.49 31.70 5.07
CA ASN A 774 12.60 32.90 5.90
C ASN A 774 11.40 33.08 6.88
N GLY A 775 10.54 32.07 6.99
CA GLY A 775 9.38 32.07 7.89
C GLY A 775 8.21 32.92 7.40
N THR A 776 8.25 33.38 6.15
CA THR A 776 7.15 34.06 5.45
C THR A 776 6.93 33.41 4.09
N GLU A 777 5.75 33.61 3.49
CA GLU A 777 5.51 33.13 2.14
C GLU A 777 6.30 33.99 1.15
N ASP A 778 7.20 33.34 0.42
CA ASP A 778 8.15 33.99 -0.47
C ASP A 778 8.48 33.03 -1.61
N ILE A 779 7.54 32.90 -2.55
CA ILE A 779 7.59 31.93 -3.64
C ILE A 779 7.64 32.65 -4.99
N THR A 780 8.57 32.24 -5.85
CA THR A 780 8.77 32.84 -7.18
C THR A 780 9.01 31.76 -8.22
N TYR A 781 8.34 31.85 -9.37
CA TYR A 781 8.69 31.11 -10.57
C TYR A 781 9.63 31.98 -11.42
N ALA A 782 10.82 31.48 -11.72
CA ALA A 782 11.82 32.21 -12.47
C ALA A 782 12.17 31.50 -13.79
N TYR A 783 12.27 32.28 -14.86
CA TYR A 783 12.47 31.77 -16.22
C TYR A 783 13.72 32.39 -16.86
N ASP A 784 14.48 31.60 -17.61
CA ASP A 784 15.66 32.13 -18.32
C ASP A 784 15.19 33.03 -19.49
N PRO A 785 15.48 34.34 -19.49
CA PRO A 785 15.08 35.22 -20.59
C PRO A 785 15.72 34.84 -21.94
N ALA A 786 16.81 34.06 -21.93
CA ALA A 786 17.44 33.54 -23.14
C ALA A 786 16.83 32.20 -23.61
N ASN A 787 16.07 31.51 -22.74
CA ASN A 787 15.45 30.22 -23.00
C ASN A 787 14.07 30.14 -22.32
N LEU A 788 13.15 31.01 -22.73
CA LEU A 788 11.79 31.02 -22.20
C LEU A 788 11.07 29.72 -22.61
N PRO A 789 10.18 29.19 -21.75
CA PRO A 789 9.39 28.02 -22.07
C PRO A 789 8.59 28.18 -23.36
N ILE A 790 8.44 27.10 -24.12
CA ILE A 790 7.66 27.09 -25.35
C ILE A 790 6.30 26.43 -25.12
N ALA A 791 5.34 26.68 -26.02
CA ALA A 791 4.02 26.06 -25.91
C ALA A 791 4.17 24.55 -26.10
N PRO A 792 3.64 23.72 -25.18
CA PRO A 792 3.51 22.30 -25.46
C PRO A 792 2.46 22.09 -26.58
N PRO A 793 2.44 20.91 -27.23
CA PRO A 793 1.33 20.49 -28.07
C PRO A 793 -0.04 20.72 -27.41
N ASP A 794 -1.01 21.21 -28.18
CA ASP A 794 -2.37 21.54 -27.69
C ASP A 794 -3.05 20.37 -26.94
N GLU A 795 -2.65 19.11 -27.22
CA GLU A 795 -3.20 17.91 -26.61
C GLU A 795 -2.73 17.63 -25.19
N TYR A 796 -1.57 18.19 -24.78
CA TYR A 796 -1.05 18.05 -23.42
C TYR A 796 -1.54 19.14 -22.47
N GLY A 797 -2.04 20.27 -23.01
CA GLY A 797 -2.47 21.40 -22.21
C GLY A 797 -1.31 22.12 -21.51
N LEU A 798 -1.62 23.15 -20.74
CA LEU A 798 -0.64 23.86 -19.91
C LEU A 798 -1.36 24.54 -18.76
N THR A 799 -0.89 24.31 -17.54
CA THR A 799 -1.28 25.09 -16.36
C THR A 799 -0.06 25.79 -15.77
N VAL A 800 -0.17 27.11 -15.61
CA VAL A 800 0.78 27.90 -14.82
C VAL A 800 -0.01 28.59 -13.73
N GLY A 801 0.19 28.16 -12.48
CA GLY A 801 -0.63 28.63 -11.38
C GLY A 801 -0.28 28.08 -10.02
N ALA A 802 -1.16 28.35 -9.07
CA ALA A 802 -0.99 27.92 -7.69
C ALA A 802 -2.37 27.66 -7.03
N GLU A 803 -2.43 26.66 -6.16
CA GLU A 803 -3.67 26.23 -5.51
C GLU A 803 -3.46 25.78 -4.06
N ASN A 804 -4.47 26.02 -3.21
CA ASN A 804 -4.46 25.61 -1.81
C ASN A 804 -4.69 24.11 -1.55
N ILE A 805 -4.53 23.74 -0.28
CA ILE A 805 -4.52 22.36 0.23
C ILE A 805 -5.77 21.50 -0.05
N ASN A 806 -6.87 22.07 -0.50
CA ASN A 806 -8.12 21.33 -0.75
C ASN A 806 -8.79 21.69 -2.08
N GLY A 807 -8.06 22.39 -2.96
CA GLY A 807 -8.53 22.84 -4.26
C GLY A 807 -9.77 23.71 -4.26
N SER A 808 -10.00 24.44 -3.16
CA SER A 808 -11.13 25.37 -3.07
C SER A 808 -10.77 26.79 -3.47
N GLY A 809 -9.48 27.08 -3.68
CA GLY A 809 -8.98 28.41 -4.00
C GLY A 809 -7.57 28.37 -4.60
N GLY A 810 -7.39 29.15 -5.65
CA GLY A 810 -6.17 29.22 -6.45
C GLY A 810 -6.38 30.16 -7.63
N GLU A 811 -5.36 30.26 -8.47
CA GLU A 811 -5.37 31.03 -9.70
C GLU A 811 -4.39 30.39 -10.71
N ASP A 812 -4.72 30.48 -11.99
CA ASP A 812 -3.87 30.15 -13.12
C ASP A 812 -3.79 31.31 -14.13
N THR A 813 -2.79 31.25 -15.01
CA THR A 813 -2.64 32.22 -16.11
C THR A 813 -3.06 31.60 -17.43
N ASP A 814 -3.80 32.36 -18.25
CA ASP A 814 -4.20 31.98 -19.62
C ASP A 814 -3.05 31.96 -20.66
N ALA A 815 -1.79 32.18 -20.25
CA ALA A 815 -0.68 32.43 -21.17
C ALA A 815 0.64 31.81 -20.70
N LEU A 816 1.50 31.48 -21.67
CA LEU A 816 2.89 31.09 -21.41
C LEU A 816 3.62 32.16 -20.58
N PRO A 817 4.45 31.74 -19.62
CA PRO A 817 5.24 32.67 -18.83
C PRO A 817 6.31 33.34 -19.70
N THR A 818 6.24 34.66 -19.81
CA THR A 818 7.24 35.48 -20.52
C THR A 818 8.15 36.28 -19.60
N GLU A 819 7.84 36.26 -18.31
CA GLU A 819 8.56 36.91 -17.21
C GLU A 819 8.33 36.13 -15.92
N ASP A 820 9.18 36.39 -14.91
CA ASP A 820 9.05 35.76 -13.59
C ASP A 820 7.69 36.05 -12.95
N LEU A 821 7.18 35.07 -12.22
CA LEU A 821 5.89 35.15 -11.53
C LEU A 821 6.09 35.01 -10.02
N ARG A 822 5.31 35.76 -9.26
CA ARG A 822 5.25 35.70 -7.80
C ARG A 822 3.97 35.01 -7.37
N VAL A 823 4.10 34.07 -6.44
CA VAL A 823 2.95 33.46 -5.76
C VAL A 823 2.75 34.18 -4.43
N THR A 824 1.53 34.64 -4.19
CA THR A 824 1.12 35.24 -2.92
C THR A 824 -0.24 34.71 -2.49
N SER A 825 -0.52 34.65 -1.19
CA SER A 825 -1.77 34.09 -0.70
C SER A 825 -2.50 35.04 0.23
N THR A 826 -3.84 35.03 0.17
CA THR A 826 -4.64 35.56 1.28
C THR A 826 -4.51 34.65 2.49
N SER A 827 -4.51 35.21 3.70
CA SER A 827 -4.54 34.39 4.92
C SER A 827 -5.83 33.57 5.01
N GLY A 828 -5.71 32.30 5.35
CA GLY A 828 -6.85 31.47 5.72
C GLY A 828 -7.51 31.92 7.03
N ALA A 829 -8.60 31.25 7.38
CA ALA A 829 -9.27 31.38 8.67
C ALA A 829 -9.27 30.04 9.42
N PRO A 830 -8.92 30.01 10.71
CA PRO A 830 -9.03 28.79 11.49
C PRO A 830 -10.50 28.35 11.58
N GLY A 831 -10.71 27.05 11.75
CA GLY A 831 -12.06 26.51 11.96
C GLY A 831 -12.72 27.11 13.19
N GLY A 832 -14.04 27.00 13.23
CA GLY A 832 -14.86 27.47 14.34
C GLY A 832 -14.40 26.87 15.66
N THR A 833 -14.67 27.59 16.75
CA THR A 833 -14.43 27.12 18.11
C THR A 833 -15.72 27.13 18.91
N LEU A 834 -15.89 26.12 19.75
CA LEU A 834 -16.91 26.06 20.78
C LEU A 834 -16.24 25.97 22.13
N SER A 835 -16.63 26.83 23.07
CA SER A 835 -16.07 26.80 24.41
C SER A 835 -17.13 27.03 25.48
N TYR A 836 -16.94 26.38 26.63
CA TYR A 836 -17.64 26.70 27.86
C TYR A 836 -16.69 26.56 29.04
N SER A 837 -17.02 27.24 30.15
CA SER A 837 -16.21 27.20 31.36
C SER A 837 -17.03 26.68 32.53
N PHE A 838 -16.36 26.05 33.49
CA PHE A 838 -16.97 25.56 34.71
C PHE A 838 -15.94 25.54 35.85
N THR A 839 -16.41 25.74 37.08
CA THR A 839 -15.54 25.66 38.26
C THR A 839 -15.74 24.35 38.99
N VAL A 840 -14.66 23.79 39.51
CA VAL A 840 -14.64 22.54 40.27
C VAL A 840 -14.03 22.75 41.66
N GLN A 841 -14.50 21.99 42.63
CA GLN A 841 -13.98 22.01 44.00
C GLN A 841 -13.68 20.59 44.49
N GLY A 842 -12.56 20.43 45.20
CA GLY A 842 -12.18 19.18 45.85
C GLY A 842 -13.16 18.76 46.95
N VAL A 843 -13.65 17.52 46.90
CA VAL A 843 -14.54 16.93 47.91
C VAL A 843 -13.91 15.75 48.65
N SER A 844 -12.89 15.10 48.08
CA SER A 844 -12.09 14.08 48.76
C SER A 844 -10.66 14.02 48.19
N PRO A 845 -9.64 13.65 48.98
CA PRO A 845 -8.27 13.55 48.48
C PRO A 845 -8.11 12.44 47.43
N GLY A 846 -7.27 12.67 46.43
CA GLY A 846 -7.00 11.71 45.35
C GLY A 846 -6.55 12.39 44.06
N VAL A 847 -6.19 11.57 43.08
CA VAL A 847 -5.93 12.04 41.71
C VAL A 847 -7.27 12.19 41.01
N ALA A 848 -7.75 13.43 40.86
CA ALA A 848 -9.00 13.71 40.18
C ALA A 848 -8.78 13.99 38.69
N GLN A 849 -9.81 13.74 37.88
CA GLN A 849 -9.78 13.99 36.45
C GLN A 849 -10.96 14.86 36.03
N VAL A 850 -10.73 15.70 35.03
CA VAL A 850 -11.73 16.43 34.28
C VAL A 850 -11.63 15.96 32.83
N VAL A 851 -12.61 15.19 32.38
CA VAL A 851 -12.64 14.60 31.03
C VAL A 851 -13.66 15.33 30.19
N THR A 852 -13.22 15.99 29.12
CA THR A 852 -14.08 16.60 28.12
C THR A 852 -14.14 15.71 26.88
N GLY A 853 -15.33 15.49 26.34
CA GLY A 853 -15.53 14.75 25.10
C GLY A 853 -16.39 15.52 24.11
N LEU A 854 -16.06 15.42 22.82
CA LEU A 854 -16.80 15.95 21.67
C LEU A 854 -17.30 14.78 20.82
N GLN A 855 -18.61 14.78 20.55
CA GLN A 855 -19.28 13.82 19.69
C GLN A 855 -19.89 14.54 18.49
N SER A 856 -19.61 14.05 17.29
CA SER A 856 -20.14 14.53 16.02
C SER A 856 -20.50 13.33 15.14
N LEU A 857 -21.40 13.51 14.17
CA LEU A 857 -21.63 12.52 13.11
C LEU A 857 -20.48 12.50 12.08
N ALA A 858 -19.71 13.60 12.02
CA ALA A 858 -18.58 13.75 11.12
C ALA A 858 -17.27 13.13 11.65
N ILE A 859 -17.24 12.71 12.92
CA ILE A 859 -16.03 12.18 13.56
C ILE A 859 -16.34 10.76 14.07
N PRO A 860 -15.47 9.76 13.79
CA PRO A 860 -15.63 8.43 14.34
C PRO A 860 -15.45 8.45 15.86
N GLY A 861 -16.50 8.09 16.61
CA GLY A 861 -16.43 7.93 18.07
C GLY A 861 -16.54 9.23 18.88
N LEU A 862 -15.70 9.36 19.92
CA LEU A 862 -15.67 10.48 20.86
C LEU A 862 -14.25 11.05 20.96
N THR A 863 -14.07 12.29 20.50
CA THR A 863 -12.82 13.05 20.71
C THR A 863 -12.74 13.48 22.15
N THR A 864 -11.66 13.17 22.87
CA THR A 864 -11.56 13.50 24.31
C THR A 864 -10.25 14.16 24.69
N ASP A 865 -10.32 15.00 25.72
CA ASP A 865 -9.16 15.50 26.45
C ASP A 865 -9.36 15.38 27.97
N THR A 866 -8.27 15.24 28.71
CA THR A 866 -8.29 15.01 30.17
C THR A 866 -7.30 15.91 30.90
N ALA A 867 -7.82 16.76 31.78
CA ALA A 867 -7.03 17.48 32.76
C ALA A 867 -6.98 16.71 34.09
N VAL A 868 -5.81 16.69 34.73
CA VAL A 868 -5.60 16.03 36.03
C VAL A 868 -5.43 17.08 37.13
N ILE A 869 -6.16 16.90 38.23
CA ILE A 869 -6.09 17.76 39.42
C ILE A 869 -5.77 16.90 40.63
N GLN A 870 -4.64 17.17 41.28
CA GLN A 870 -4.29 16.51 42.53
C GLN A 870 -5.05 17.13 43.70
N VAL A 871 -5.97 16.38 44.30
CA VAL A 871 -6.73 16.83 45.48
C VAL A 871 -6.04 16.36 46.75
N THR A 872 -5.60 17.29 47.59
CA THR A 872 -4.98 16.98 48.89
C THR A 872 -5.94 17.29 50.05
N SER A 873 -5.79 16.56 51.15
CA SER A 873 -6.28 17.05 52.43
C SER A 873 -5.41 18.23 52.87
N ASP A 874 -6.01 19.28 53.42
CA ASP A 874 -5.28 20.35 54.12
C ASP A 874 -4.33 19.79 55.19
#